data_AF-A0A9D3PBK1-F1
#
_entry.id   AF-A0A9D3PBK1-F1
#
_cell.length_a   1.000
_cell.length_b   1.000
_cell.length_c   1.000
_cell.angle_alpha   90.00
_cell.angle_beta   90.00
_cell.angle_gamma   90.00
#
_symmetry.space_group_name_H-M   'P 1'
#
loop_
_entity.id
_entity.type
_entity.pdbx_description
1 polymer ?
#
loop_
_entity_poly.entity_id
_entity_poly.type
_entity_poly.pdbx_seq_one_letter_code
_entity_poly.pdbx_strand_id
1 'polypeptide(L)'
;MNPSAMAQSAPLFPNLSASTSKPAAALGSDMELQKLLIDERMRCEHHKTNYQTLKAEHTRLQGEFTRAQDELKRLLSERQSVQEKHQLLLAELQGELLDKTRELEELRMQVLTPQKLELLRAQIQQELEGPVRERFNKLEEETEKYRSEFNKLRYEYTFLKSEFDHQREEHARVLEERKIRFDAEISRLEKDKEDLSAQLLSSDPSRDSKRVEVLLRDKAQLHLRLKGLEAEVAELRAERDSSGTQAENVQRIQVRQLAESQAAVKALEAEKQSLRLQVERLEGELRLSHEQNSQLTGRLHKAEREVSLLSSQVEQMKHSHKLEVSNVKLESVRARGELERERDALQSQIEGLQGDVEVLKETLERNKELLVEKEREVIRRVQAAREEEFHKMAAVQEEKLELENRMSELEQQRALQEAAESSLKEEWEGRVRAAQLGEETARREVQSLRSKVQQQALQLEDLEREKVENGNLRQRNQELNVQLGTLAHSESELLEANHRLREAADRLKEELRNARCQAEKAQHEAERALEERRVEWLEEKHKLQERDAELQEKYSQAKERLHRAALAQKKRKTMNENKEKRLYDKIQLLEAKIAELELETSAANKKPAYSEEQAHLHRRLKELQRRHSEFRRLLLGTQLGPNLAFTFAPGTDGTLPSLHDEQHQRELTVLRQRLEELESSQQQQLEELGPSLERDVERPQGGASPPDSLPQL
;
A
#
# COMPACT_ATOMS: atom_id res chain seq x y z
N MET A 1 27.25 67.85 -32.46
CA MET A 1 27.04 68.56 -33.74
C MET A 1 27.77 69.90 -33.66
N ASN A 2 28.72 70.12 -34.57
CA ASN A 2 29.40 71.41 -34.87
C ASN A 2 28.45 72.29 -35.75
N PRO A 3 28.74 73.58 -36.10
CA PRO A 3 30.09 74.15 -36.31
C PRO A 3 30.36 75.67 -36.02
N SER A 4 31.66 76.02 -36.16
CA SER A 4 32.29 77.22 -36.77
C SER A 4 32.26 78.58 -36.05
N ALA A 5 33.37 79.31 -35.77
CA ALA A 5 34.56 79.74 -36.55
C ALA A 5 34.49 81.24 -36.91
N MET A 6 35.47 82.04 -36.48
CA MET A 6 36.30 82.95 -37.29
C MET A 6 37.04 84.01 -36.45
N ALA A 7 38.31 84.20 -36.80
CA ALA A 7 39.21 85.26 -36.38
C ALA A 7 39.07 86.48 -37.33
N GLN A 8 39.52 87.68 -36.91
CA GLN A 8 40.26 88.64 -37.76
C GLN A 8 40.76 89.91 -37.01
N SER A 9 42.08 90.13 -37.11
CA SER A 9 42.87 91.36 -37.37
C SER A 9 42.48 92.75 -36.81
N ALA A 10 43.49 93.41 -36.19
CA ALA A 10 43.68 94.88 -36.05
C ALA A 10 43.99 95.56 -37.41
N PRO A 11 44.40 96.86 -37.54
CA PRO A 11 44.49 98.02 -36.62
C PRO A 11 43.85 99.32 -37.25
N LEU A 12 44.01 100.52 -36.65
CA LEU A 12 44.11 101.85 -37.32
C LEU A 12 44.21 103.02 -36.29
N PHE A 13 45.42 103.55 -36.08
CA PHE A 13 45.65 105.02 -36.02
C PHE A 13 45.70 105.53 -37.48
N PRO A 14 45.70 106.85 -37.86
CA PRO A 14 46.12 108.05 -37.10
C PRO A 14 45.26 109.33 -37.42
N ASN A 15 45.55 110.50 -36.81
CA ASN A 15 46.16 111.64 -37.54
C ASN A 15 46.33 112.89 -36.66
N LEU A 16 47.51 113.48 -36.83
CA LEU A 16 47.89 114.84 -36.44
C LEU A 16 47.41 115.83 -37.49
N SER A 17 47.12 117.08 -37.10
CA SER A 17 47.27 118.24 -38.00
C SER A 17 47.84 119.43 -37.24
N ALA A 18 48.81 120.07 -37.90
CA ALA A 18 49.53 121.27 -37.48
C ALA A 18 49.23 122.38 -38.52
N SER A 19 49.21 123.66 -38.09
CA SER A 19 50.03 124.76 -38.66
C SER A 19 49.46 126.17 -38.44
N THR A 20 50.35 127.07 -37.94
CA THR A 20 50.55 128.52 -38.29
C THR A 20 49.45 129.54 -37.94
N SER A 21 49.67 130.77 -37.42
CA SER A 21 50.77 131.76 -37.55
C SER A 21 50.72 132.91 -36.49
N LYS A 22 51.89 133.51 -36.20
CA LYS A 22 52.31 134.73 -35.42
C LYS A 22 51.43 136.02 -35.51
N PRO A 23 51.72 137.17 -34.80
CA PRO A 23 52.85 137.52 -33.89
C PRO A 23 52.52 138.27 -32.56
N ALA A 24 53.56 138.38 -31.72
CA ALA A 24 53.93 139.52 -30.85
C ALA A 24 53.68 139.45 -29.32
N ALA A 25 54.70 139.96 -28.61
CA ALA A 25 54.82 140.30 -27.18
C ALA A 25 54.82 139.10 -26.21
N ALA A 26 55.99 138.51 -25.90
CA ALA A 26 56.94 138.98 -24.88
C ALA A 26 56.35 138.98 -23.47
N LEU A 27 56.90 138.10 -22.61
CA LEU A 27 56.59 137.86 -21.18
C LEU A 27 55.36 136.96 -20.91
N GLY A 28 55.52 135.65 -21.11
CA GLY A 28 54.49 134.65 -20.75
C GLY A 28 54.89 133.17 -20.90
N SER A 29 55.97 132.87 -21.63
CA SER A 29 56.37 131.50 -22.00
C SER A 29 56.81 130.61 -20.83
N ASP A 30 57.25 131.20 -19.72
CA ASP A 30 57.69 130.44 -18.54
C ASP A 30 56.48 129.92 -17.74
N MET A 31 55.40 130.72 -17.66
CA MET A 31 54.14 130.35 -17.00
C MET A 31 53.37 129.26 -17.76
N GLU A 32 53.38 129.27 -19.09
CA GLU A 32 52.71 128.27 -19.92
C GLU A 32 53.40 126.90 -19.88
N LEU A 33 54.74 126.88 -19.83
CA LEU A 33 55.53 125.65 -19.66
C LEU A 33 55.36 125.07 -18.24
N GLN A 34 55.33 125.94 -17.22
CA GLN A 34 55.02 125.53 -15.84
C GLN A 34 53.62 124.93 -15.72
N LYS A 35 52.63 125.53 -16.40
CA LYS A 35 51.27 125.01 -16.47
C LYS A 35 51.21 123.64 -17.17
N LEU A 36 51.90 123.46 -18.30
CA LEU A 36 51.99 122.17 -18.99
C LEU A 36 52.62 121.07 -18.12
N LEU A 37 53.68 121.41 -17.36
CA LEU A 37 54.32 120.47 -16.42
C LEU A 37 53.41 120.12 -15.22
N ILE A 38 52.64 121.08 -14.71
CA ILE A 38 51.63 120.84 -13.68
C ILE A 38 50.51 119.94 -14.23
N ASP A 39 50.01 120.23 -15.43
CA ASP A 39 48.97 119.43 -16.09
C ASP A 39 49.46 118.01 -16.40
N GLU A 40 50.74 117.83 -16.76
CA GLU A 40 51.33 116.51 -17.01
C GLU A 40 51.56 115.74 -15.71
N ARG A 41 52.02 116.39 -14.63
CA ARG A 41 52.11 115.76 -13.30
C ARG A 41 50.73 115.36 -12.78
N MET A 42 49.72 116.20 -12.98
CA MET A 42 48.33 115.90 -12.64
C MET A 42 47.80 114.73 -13.46
N ARG A 43 48.14 114.63 -14.76
CA ARG A 43 47.82 113.47 -15.61
C ARG A 43 48.54 112.20 -15.15
N CYS A 44 49.82 112.26 -14.83
CA CYS A 44 50.56 111.12 -14.29
C CYS A 44 49.98 110.64 -12.96
N GLU A 45 49.65 111.55 -12.04
CA GLU A 45 48.96 111.20 -10.79
C GLU A 45 47.56 110.64 -11.06
N HIS A 46 46.79 111.19 -12.02
CA HIS A 46 45.52 110.60 -12.47
C HIS A 46 45.67 109.18 -13.04
N HIS A 47 46.71 108.92 -13.82
CA HIS A 47 46.96 107.58 -14.36
C HIS A 47 47.40 106.61 -13.27
N LYS A 48 48.16 107.08 -12.29
CA LYS A 48 48.57 106.28 -11.13
C LYS A 48 47.38 105.95 -10.22
N THR A 49 46.52 106.92 -9.92
CA THR A 49 45.28 106.67 -9.17
C THR A 49 44.34 105.76 -9.95
N ASN A 50 44.15 105.97 -11.25
CA ASN A 50 43.36 105.08 -12.10
C ASN A 50 43.91 103.65 -12.12
N TYR A 51 45.23 103.47 -12.21
CA TYR A 51 45.86 102.15 -12.15
C TYR A 51 45.68 101.50 -10.77
N GLN A 52 45.81 102.26 -9.68
CA GLN A 52 45.57 101.77 -8.33
C GLN A 52 44.10 101.36 -8.13
N THR A 53 43.15 102.15 -8.61
CA THR A 53 41.71 101.82 -8.58
C THR A 53 41.42 100.58 -9.42
N LEU A 54 41.98 100.49 -10.64
CA LEU A 54 41.79 99.33 -11.51
C LEU A 54 42.41 98.06 -10.90
N LYS A 55 43.56 98.16 -10.23
CA LYS A 55 44.18 97.05 -9.51
C LYS A 55 43.32 96.61 -8.32
N ALA A 56 42.77 97.56 -7.56
CA ALA A 56 41.87 97.28 -6.45
C ALA A 56 40.59 96.58 -6.93
N GLU A 57 39.96 97.10 -8.00
CA GLU A 57 38.78 96.49 -8.62
C GLU A 57 39.09 95.11 -9.23
N HIS A 58 40.26 94.93 -9.87
CA HIS A 58 40.67 93.62 -10.37
C HIS A 58 40.84 92.62 -9.22
N THR A 59 41.48 93.02 -8.12
CA THR A 59 41.68 92.17 -6.94
C THR A 59 40.34 91.82 -6.29
N ARG A 60 39.42 92.78 -6.23
CA ARG A 60 38.06 92.58 -5.74
C ARG A 60 37.28 91.61 -6.62
N LEU A 61 37.24 91.83 -7.93
CA LEU A 61 36.59 90.93 -8.90
C LEU A 61 37.20 89.54 -8.89
N GLN A 62 38.53 89.44 -8.73
CA GLN A 62 39.20 88.15 -8.60
C GLN A 62 38.74 87.42 -7.33
N GLY A 63 38.61 88.13 -6.20
CA GLY A 63 38.07 87.59 -4.96
C GLY A 63 36.58 87.21 -5.05
N GLU A 64 35.77 88.01 -5.75
CA GLU A 64 34.36 87.69 -6.04
C GLU A 64 34.25 86.44 -6.94
N PHE A 65 35.14 86.30 -7.94
CA PHE A 65 35.19 85.12 -8.80
C PHE A 65 35.57 83.86 -8.04
N THR A 66 36.59 83.88 -7.17
CA THR A 66 36.95 82.71 -6.34
C THR A 66 35.82 82.34 -5.39
N ARG A 67 35.17 83.33 -4.75
CA ARG A 67 34.00 83.07 -3.89
C ARG A 67 32.87 82.39 -4.64
N ALA A 68 32.51 82.91 -5.82
CA ALA A 68 31.47 82.31 -6.66
C ALA A 68 31.86 80.89 -7.11
N GLN A 69 33.14 80.64 -7.40
CA GLN A 69 33.64 79.32 -7.79
C GLN A 69 33.56 78.32 -6.62
N ASP A 70 33.91 78.73 -5.41
CA ASP A 70 33.84 77.87 -4.23
C ASP A 70 32.39 77.63 -3.78
N GLU A 71 31.52 78.63 -3.92
CA GLU A 71 30.08 78.47 -3.70
C GLU A 71 29.44 77.51 -4.71
N LEU A 72 29.84 77.57 -5.98
CA LEU A 72 29.42 76.60 -6.99
C LEU A 72 29.87 75.18 -6.65
N LYS A 73 31.11 74.99 -6.19
CA LYS A 73 31.61 73.67 -5.74
C LYS A 73 30.80 73.15 -4.55
N ARG A 74 30.53 74.02 -3.56
CA ARG A 74 29.70 73.67 -2.40
C ARG A 74 28.31 73.22 -2.84
N LEU A 75 27.63 74.01 -3.68
CA LEU A 75 26.30 73.66 -4.19
C LEU A 75 26.29 72.36 -5.00
N LEU A 76 27.33 72.08 -5.79
CA LEU A 76 27.47 70.81 -6.51
C LEU A 76 27.63 69.62 -5.55
N SER A 77 28.44 69.77 -4.50
CA SER A 77 28.62 68.74 -3.48
C SER A 77 27.34 68.50 -2.67
N GLU A 78 26.60 69.57 -2.33
CA GLU A 78 25.31 69.49 -1.66
C GLU A 78 24.29 68.77 -2.54
N ARG A 79 24.21 69.13 -3.83
CA ARG A 79 23.36 68.45 -4.81
C ARG A 79 23.68 66.97 -4.91
N GLN A 80 24.96 66.60 -4.97
CA GLN A 80 25.39 65.18 -4.98
C GLN A 80 24.95 64.46 -3.70
N SER A 81 25.20 65.05 -2.53
CA SER A 81 24.82 64.44 -1.24
C SER A 81 23.30 64.24 -1.12
N VAL A 82 22.51 65.18 -1.61
CA VAL A 82 21.04 65.08 -1.63
C VAL A 82 20.60 64.00 -2.61
N GLN A 83 21.25 63.89 -3.76
CA GLN A 83 20.96 62.85 -4.75
C GLN A 83 21.28 61.44 -4.22
N GLU A 84 22.40 61.26 -3.53
CA GLU A 84 22.78 60.01 -2.87
C GLU A 84 21.77 59.62 -1.77
N LYS A 85 21.33 60.58 -0.95
CA LYS A 85 20.30 60.34 0.07
C LYS A 85 18.97 59.89 -0.54
N HIS A 86 18.55 60.50 -1.65
CA HIS A 86 17.34 60.06 -2.35
C HIS A 86 17.49 58.67 -2.96
N GLN A 87 18.68 58.32 -3.48
CA GLN A 87 18.95 56.98 -4.01
C GLN A 87 18.91 55.92 -2.91
N LEU A 88 19.47 56.21 -1.73
CA LEU A 88 19.38 55.33 -0.57
C LEU A 88 17.94 55.12 -0.12
N LEU A 89 17.16 56.20 0.02
CA LEU A 89 15.74 56.11 0.39
C LEU A 89 14.92 55.30 -0.62
N LEU A 90 15.19 55.46 -1.92
CA LEU A 90 14.55 54.66 -2.96
C LEU A 90 14.90 53.17 -2.84
N ALA A 91 16.16 52.85 -2.53
CA ALA A 91 16.59 51.47 -2.34
C ALA A 91 15.94 50.84 -1.09
N GLU A 92 15.84 51.60 0.01
CA GLU A 92 15.15 51.17 1.23
C GLU A 92 13.67 50.87 0.96
N LEU A 93 12.94 51.80 0.31
CA LEU A 93 11.53 51.60 -0.03
C LEU A 93 11.31 50.41 -0.99
N GLN A 94 12.23 50.18 -1.93
CA GLN A 94 12.19 49.00 -2.80
C GLN A 94 12.42 47.70 -2.02
N GLY A 95 13.33 47.72 -1.04
CA GLY A 95 13.57 46.60 -0.13
C GLY A 95 12.34 46.28 0.72
N GLU A 96 11.77 47.29 1.37
CA GLU A 96 10.54 47.14 2.17
C GLU A 96 9.37 46.59 1.34
N LEU A 97 9.20 47.06 0.10
CA LEU A 97 8.15 46.58 -0.79
C LEU A 97 8.34 45.09 -1.14
N LEU A 98 9.59 44.66 -1.38
CA LEU A 98 9.92 43.25 -1.63
C LEU A 98 9.63 42.39 -0.40
N ASP A 99 10.03 42.84 0.79
CA ASP A 99 9.80 42.11 2.03
C ASP A 99 8.30 42.00 2.34
N LYS A 100 7.53 43.09 2.16
CA LYS A 100 6.07 43.05 2.28
C LYS A 100 5.40 42.15 1.25
N THR A 101 5.95 42.06 0.04
CA THR A 101 5.45 41.14 -0.99
C THR A 101 5.69 39.69 -0.59
N ARG A 102 6.88 39.36 -0.05
CA ARG A 102 7.20 38.03 0.47
C ARG A 102 6.30 37.65 1.65
N GLU A 103 6.11 38.54 2.63
CA GLU A 103 5.19 38.32 3.75
C GLU A 103 3.76 38.04 3.27
N LEU A 104 3.28 38.76 2.24
CA LEU A 104 1.97 38.53 1.63
C LEU A 104 1.86 37.16 0.94
N GLU A 105 2.93 36.72 0.26
CA GLU A 105 2.99 35.40 -0.36
C GLU A 105 3.02 34.28 0.69
N GLU A 106 3.77 34.44 1.78
CA GLU A 106 3.79 33.51 2.91
C GLU A 106 2.42 33.40 3.58
N LEU A 107 1.76 34.54 3.85
CA LEU A 107 0.40 34.56 4.40
C LEU A 107 -0.61 33.89 3.46
N ARG A 108 -0.48 34.09 2.14
CA ARG A 108 -1.32 33.39 1.14
C ARG A 108 -1.13 31.88 1.16
N MET A 109 0.06 31.39 1.47
CA MET A 109 0.35 29.95 1.57
C MET A 109 -0.16 29.33 2.89
N GLN A 110 -0.21 30.12 3.96
CA GLN A 110 -0.74 29.70 5.26
C GLN A 110 -2.27 29.71 5.31
N VAL A 111 -2.93 30.64 4.62
CA VAL A 111 -4.40 30.68 4.54
C VAL A 111 -4.90 29.40 3.87
N LEU A 112 -5.90 28.78 4.51
CA LEU A 112 -6.52 27.55 4.03
C LEU A 112 -7.11 27.80 2.63
N THR A 113 -6.46 27.24 1.60
CA THR A 113 -6.91 27.45 0.22
C THR A 113 -8.19 26.66 -0.04
N PRO A 114 -9.05 27.13 -0.96
CA PRO A 114 -10.25 26.40 -1.36
C PRO A 114 -9.95 24.96 -1.80
N GLN A 115 -8.82 24.72 -2.49
CA GLN A 115 -8.41 23.37 -2.87
C GLN A 115 -8.07 22.49 -1.66
N LYS A 116 -7.35 23.03 -0.66
CA LYS A 116 -7.06 22.29 0.58
C LYS A 116 -8.34 22.00 1.36
N LEU A 117 -9.28 22.93 1.37
CA LEU A 117 -10.60 22.76 2.01
C LEU A 117 -11.42 21.68 1.30
N GLU A 118 -11.43 21.65 -0.04
CA GLU A 118 -12.09 20.59 -0.83
C GLU A 118 -11.46 19.23 -0.59
N LEU A 119 -10.12 19.16 -0.49
CA LEU A 119 -9.40 17.92 -0.21
C LEU A 119 -9.71 17.40 1.21
N LEU A 120 -9.79 18.30 2.19
CA LEU A 120 -10.23 17.97 3.55
C LEU A 120 -11.70 17.53 3.58
N ARG A 121 -12.59 18.18 2.83
CA ARG A 121 -13.99 17.75 2.70
C ARG A 121 -14.06 16.35 2.08
N ALA A 122 -13.31 16.10 1.02
CA ALA A 122 -13.25 14.80 0.37
C ALA A 122 -12.69 13.72 1.30
N GLN A 123 -11.65 14.02 2.09
CA GLN A 123 -11.10 13.11 3.11
C GLN A 123 -12.11 12.82 4.21
N ILE A 124 -12.73 13.84 4.80
CA ILE A 124 -13.77 13.67 5.82
C ILE A 124 -14.94 12.86 5.26
N GLN A 125 -15.34 13.14 4.01
CA GLN A 125 -16.41 12.42 3.33
C GLN A 125 -16.02 10.95 3.07
N GLN A 126 -14.78 10.67 2.68
CA GLN A 126 -14.28 9.31 2.49
C GLN A 126 -14.18 8.54 3.81
N GLU A 127 -13.67 9.17 4.87
CA GLU A 127 -13.52 8.59 6.21
C GLU A 127 -14.86 8.29 6.88
N LEU A 128 -15.89 9.10 6.62
CA LEU A 128 -17.24 8.89 7.18
C LEU A 128 -18.11 8.00 6.30
N GLU A 129 -18.12 8.21 4.98
CA GLU A 129 -19.00 7.47 4.08
C GLU A 129 -18.45 6.09 3.71
N GLY A 130 -17.13 5.92 3.64
CA GLY A 130 -16.49 4.63 3.31
C GLY A 130 -16.92 3.50 4.25
N PRO A 131 -16.73 3.64 5.58
CA PRO A 131 -17.13 2.62 6.54
C PRO A 131 -18.63 2.34 6.56
N VAL A 132 -19.45 3.37 6.31
CA VAL A 132 -20.92 3.23 6.24
C VAL A 132 -21.32 2.46 4.99
N ARG A 133 -20.74 2.77 3.83
CA ARG A 133 -20.96 2.02 2.58
C ARG A 133 -20.51 0.58 2.70
N GLU A 134 -19.35 0.32 3.30
CA GLU A 134 -18.87 -1.06 3.53
C GLU A 134 -19.81 -1.84 4.46
N ARG A 135 -20.33 -1.21 5.52
CA ARG A 135 -21.33 -1.83 6.40
C ARG A 135 -22.62 -2.13 5.63
N PHE A 136 -23.09 -1.22 4.79
CA PHE A 136 -24.27 -1.43 3.94
C PHE A 136 -24.05 -2.58 2.95
N ASN A 137 -22.93 -2.60 2.24
CA ASN A 137 -22.60 -3.67 1.30
C ASN A 137 -22.56 -5.04 2.00
N LYS A 138 -21.96 -5.13 3.19
CA LYS A 138 -21.96 -6.37 3.99
C LYS A 138 -23.36 -6.82 4.37
N LEU A 139 -24.22 -5.89 4.82
CA LEU A 139 -25.62 -6.20 5.14
C LEU A 139 -26.43 -6.60 3.90
N GLU A 140 -26.17 -6.00 2.75
CA GLU A 140 -26.78 -6.38 1.47
C GLU A 140 -26.32 -7.78 1.03
N GLU A 141 -25.02 -8.09 1.12
CA GLU A 141 -24.47 -9.42 0.85
C GLU A 141 -25.07 -10.48 1.78
N GLU A 142 -25.19 -10.20 3.07
CA GLU A 142 -25.85 -11.09 4.04
C GLU A 142 -27.32 -11.29 3.68
N THR A 143 -28.03 -10.22 3.33
CA THR A 143 -29.43 -10.29 2.91
C THR A 143 -29.59 -11.15 1.64
N GLU A 144 -28.69 -10.99 0.68
CA GLU A 144 -28.73 -11.76 -0.57
C GLU A 144 -28.35 -13.23 -0.35
N LYS A 145 -27.40 -13.51 0.56
CA LYS A 145 -27.11 -14.87 1.04
C LYS A 145 -28.35 -15.52 1.65
N TYR A 146 -29.00 -14.86 2.61
CA TYR A 146 -30.21 -15.40 3.22
C TYR A 146 -31.36 -15.57 2.22
N ARG A 147 -31.50 -14.66 1.24
CA ARG A 147 -32.47 -14.86 0.13
C ARG A 147 -32.15 -16.09 -0.71
N SER A 148 -30.89 -16.30 -1.04
CA SER A 148 -30.46 -17.47 -1.82
C SER A 148 -30.69 -18.78 -1.07
N GLU A 149 -30.37 -18.81 0.24
CA GLU A 149 -30.60 -19.95 1.12
C GLU A 149 -32.09 -20.23 1.31
N PHE A 150 -32.89 -19.18 1.55
CA PHE A 150 -34.34 -19.30 1.62
C PHE A 150 -34.94 -19.86 0.32
N ASN A 151 -34.48 -19.35 -0.82
CA ASN A 151 -34.94 -19.84 -2.12
C ASN A 151 -34.57 -21.31 -2.32
N LYS A 152 -33.33 -21.70 -1.99
CA LYS A 152 -32.87 -23.09 -2.04
C LYS A 152 -33.72 -23.98 -1.15
N LEU A 153 -33.92 -23.59 0.11
CA LEU A 153 -34.74 -24.34 1.06
C LEU A 153 -36.20 -24.44 0.61
N ARG A 154 -36.75 -23.39 -0.01
CA ARG A 154 -38.10 -23.41 -0.59
C ARG A 154 -38.22 -24.39 -1.77
N TYR A 155 -37.19 -24.47 -2.61
CA TYR A 155 -37.15 -25.46 -3.70
C TYR A 155 -37.04 -26.88 -3.14
N GLU A 156 -36.14 -27.11 -2.19
CA GLU A 156 -35.99 -28.41 -1.52
C GLU A 156 -37.28 -28.84 -0.82
N TYR A 157 -37.94 -27.93 -0.09
CA TYR A 157 -39.24 -28.20 0.54
C TYR A 157 -40.31 -28.58 -0.48
N THR A 158 -40.38 -27.86 -1.60
CA THR A 158 -41.37 -28.12 -2.67
C THR A 158 -41.11 -29.46 -3.33
N PHE A 159 -39.84 -29.76 -3.63
CA PHE A 159 -39.40 -31.03 -4.18
C PHE A 159 -39.75 -32.19 -3.25
N LEU A 160 -39.37 -32.08 -1.97
CA LEU A 160 -39.62 -33.12 -0.97
C LEU A 160 -41.11 -33.33 -0.71
N LYS A 161 -41.91 -32.25 -0.74
CA LYS A 161 -43.37 -32.35 -0.65
C LYS A 161 -43.96 -33.08 -1.86
N SER A 162 -43.48 -32.80 -3.07
CA SER A 162 -43.93 -33.50 -4.28
C SER A 162 -43.55 -34.98 -4.28
N GLU A 163 -42.35 -35.33 -3.82
CA GLU A 163 -41.91 -36.72 -3.63
C GLU A 163 -42.79 -37.44 -2.60
N PHE A 164 -43.08 -36.79 -1.48
CA PHE A 164 -43.96 -37.34 -0.45
C PHE A 164 -45.40 -37.57 -0.96
N ASP A 165 -45.97 -36.57 -1.65
CA ASP A 165 -47.31 -36.70 -2.24
C ASP A 165 -47.34 -37.81 -3.30
N HIS A 166 -46.29 -37.93 -4.14
CA HIS A 166 -46.16 -39.00 -5.13
C HIS A 166 -46.11 -40.39 -4.49
N GLN A 167 -45.26 -40.59 -3.46
CA GLN A 167 -45.18 -41.85 -2.73
C GLN A 167 -46.50 -42.21 -2.06
N ARG A 168 -47.17 -41.23 -1.46
CA ARG A 168 -48.50 -41.44 -0.85
C ARG A 168 -49.53 -41.88 -1.89
N GLU A 169 -49.55 -41.24 -3.06
CA GLU A 169 -50.43 -41.63 -4.17
C GLU A 169 -50.10 -43.01 -4.73
N GLU A 170 -48.83 -43.34 -4.91
CA GLU A 170 -48.39 -44.65 -5.37
C GLU A 170 -48.82 -45.75 -4.40
N HIS A 171 -48.61 -45.55 -3.09
CA HIS A 171 -49.08 -46.47 -2.07
C HIS A 171 -50.61 -46.64 -2.09
N ALA A 172 -51.36 -45.55 -2.26
CA ALA A 172 -52.81 -45.62 -2.39
C ALA A 172 -53.25 -46.41 -3.63
N ARG A 173 -52.60 -46.19 -4.79
CA ARG A 173 -52.86 -46.95 -6.02
C ARG A 173 -52.55 -48.43 -5.86
N VAL A 174 -51.41 -48.78 -5.27
CA VAL A 174 -51.02 -50.19 -5.02
C VAL A 174 -52.04 -50.88 -4.10
N LEU A 175 -52.54 -50.19 -3.08
CA LEU A 175 -53.57 -50.73 -2.20
C LEU A 175 -54.90 -50.96 -2.94
N GLU A 176 -55.34 -50.00 -3.75
CA GLU A 176 -56.58 -50.14 -4.53
C GLU A 176 -56.45 -51.25 -5.60
N GLU A 177 -55.31 -51.34 -6.28
CA GLU A 177 -55.03 -52.44 -7.21
C GLU A 177 -55.11 -53.81 -6.53
N ARG A 178 -54.55 -53.94 -5.33
CA ARG A 178 -54.62 -55.19 -4.56
C ARG A 178 -56.07 -55.51 -4.17
N LYS A 179 -56.83 -54.51 -3.74
CA LYS A 179 -58.24 -54.66 -3.42
C LYS A 179 -59.05 -55.14 -4.63
N ILE A 180 -58.90 -54.49 -5.79
CA ILE A 180 -59.57 -54.89 -7.03
C ILE A 180 -59.21 -56.34 -7.42
N ARG A 181 -57.94 -56.74 -7.27
CA ARG A 181 -57.50 -58.13 -7.54
C ARG A 181 -58.19 -59.13 -6.62
N PHE A 182 -58.29 -58.83 -5.32
CA PHE A 182 -58.98 -59.69 -4.36
C PHE A 182 -60.49 -59.74 -4.62
N ASP A 183 -61.13 -58.60 -4.90
CA ASP A 183 -62.55 -58.56 -5.23
C ASP A 183 -62.85 -59.39 -6.49
N ALA A 184 -62.01 -59.27 -7.53
CA ALA A 184 -62.13 -60.08 -8.74
C ALA A 184 -61.92 -61.59 -8.48
N GLU A 185 -61.00 -61.96 -7.60
CA GLU A 185 -60.78 -63.36 -7.21
C GLU A 185 -61.96 -63.91 -6.41
N ILE A 186 -62.51 -63.13 -5.48
CA ILE A 186 -63.72 -63.49 -4.73
C ILE A 186 -64.88 -63.72 -5.71
N SER A 187 -65.15 -62.78 -6.60
CA SER A 187 -66.22 -62.92 -7.61
C SER A 187 -66.02 -64.13 -8.53
N ARG A 188 -64.77 -64.44 -8.91
CA ARG A 188 -64.46 -65.65 -9.69
C ARG A 188 -64.79 -66.91 -8.89
N LEU A 189 -64.38 -66.99 -7.63
CA LEU A 189 -64.61 -68.15 -6.76
C LEU A 189 -66.10 -68.34 -6.45
N GLU A 190 -66.85 -67.24 -6.27
CA GLU A 190 -68.31 -67.26 -6.13
C GLU A 190 -68.98 -67.83 -7.38
N LYS A 191 -68.55 -67.37 -8.56
CA LYS A 191 -69.05 -67.89 -9.83
C LYS A 191 -68.70 -69.37 -10.03
N ASP A 192 -67.46 -69.78 -9.74
CA ASP A 192 -67.04 -71.18 -9.85
C ASP A 192 -67.89 -72.08 -8.91
N LYS A 193 -68.23 -71.59 -7.72
CA LYS A 193 -69.14 -72.27 -6.77
C LYS A 193 -70.56 -72.40 -7.33
N GLU A 194 -71.09 -71.35 -7.94
CA GLU A 194 -72.40 -71.37 -8.60
C GLU A 194 -72.42 -72.33 -9.80
N ASP A 195 -71.40 -72.28 -10.65
CA ASP A 195 -71.26 -73.13 -11.83
C ASP A 195 -71.12 -74.62 -11.46
N LEU A 196 -70.33 -74.94 -10.43
CA LEU A 196 -70.23 -76.31 -9.89
C LEU A 196 -71.56 -76.80 -9.31
N SER A 197 -72.31 -75.91 -8.65
CA SER A 197 -73.65 -76.22 -8.13
C SER A 197 -74.66 -76.48 -9.26
N ALA A 198 -74.59 -75.71 -10.36
CA ALA A 198 -75.44 -75.89 -11.53
C ALA A 198 -75.08 -77.15 -12.35
N GLN A 199 -73.79 -77.51 -12.42
CA GLN A 199 -73.31 -78.73 -13.09
C GLN A 199 -73.74 -80.01 -12.38
N LEU A 200 -73.88 -79.98 -11.04
CA LEU A 200 -74.39 -81.10 -10.26
C LEU A 200 -75.89 -81.38 -10.50
N LEU A 201 -76.66 -80.36 -10.89
CA LEU A 201 -78.11 -80.44 -11.10
C LEU A 201 -78.54 -80.80 -12.53
N SER A 202 -77.62 -80.82 -13.49
CA SER A 202 -77.95 -80.88 -14.92
C SER A 202 -77.18 -81.98 -15.67
N SER A 203 -77.63 -83.23 -15.52
CA SER A 203 -77.20 -84.34 -16.39
C SER A 203 -78.39 -84.88 -17.19
N ASP A 204 -78.57 -84.38 -18.41
CA ASP A 204 -79.56 -84.84 -19.41
C ASP A 204 -78.85 -85.33 -20.70
N PRO A 205 -79.23 -86.46 -21.32
CA PRO A 205 -78.51 -87.09 -22.44
C PRO A 205 -78.69 -86.42 -23.82
N SER A 206 -79.35 -85.25 -23.92
CA SER A 206 -79.55 -84.53 -25.20
C SER A 206 -78.40 -83.56 -25.58
N ARG A 207 -77.33 -83.53 -24.76
CA ARG A 207 -76.23 -82.55 -24.84
C ARG A 207 -75.37 -82.64 -26.10
N ASP A 208 -75.13 -83.82 -26.63
CA ASP A 208 -74.11 -83.98 -27.68
C ASP A 208 -74.51 -83.37 -29.04
N SER A 209 -75.81 -83.35 -29.38
CA SER A 209 -76.25 -82.75 -30.65
C SER A 209 -76.26 -81.21 -30.63
N LYS A 210 -76.62 -80.60 -29.49
CA LYS A 210 -76.53 -79.14 -29.29
C LYS A 210 -75.08 -78.68 -29.17
N ARG A 211 -74.20 -79.54 -28.61
CA ARG A 211 -72.77 -79.27 -28.46
C ARG A 211 -72.09 -79.06 -29.81
N VAL A 212 -72.42 -79.85 -30.83
CA VAL A 212 -71.83 -79.72 -32.17
C VAL A 212 -72.24 -78.41 -32.85
N GLU A 213 -73.51 -78.00 -32.75
CA GLU A 213 -73.95 -76.71 -33.31
C GLU A 213 -73.35 -75.50 -32.62
N VAL A 214 -73.15 -75.57 -31.29
CA VAL A 214 -72.47 -74.52 -30.52
C VAL A 214 -71.00 -74.45 -30.95
N LEU A 215 -70.31 -75.58 -31.07
CA LEU A 215 -68.91 -75.63 -31.49
C LEU A 215 -68.68 -75.05 -32.90
N LEU A 216 -69.63 -75.20 -33.82
CA LEU A 216 -69.53 -74.58 -35.16
C LEU A 216 -69.72 -73.06 -35.12
N ARG A 217 -70.64 -72.55 -34.30
CA ARG A 217 -70.79 -71.10 -34.08
C ARG A 217 -69.56 -70.52 -33.39
N ASP A 218 -69.05 -71.20 -32.38
CA ASP A 218 -67.82 -70.83 -31.66
C ASP A 218 -66.62 -70.82 -32.60
N LYS A 219 -66.50 -71.80 -33.49
CA LYS A 219 -65.44 -71.82 -34.51
C LYS A 219 -65.46 -70.56 -35.39
N ALA A 220 -66.64 -70.12 -35.83
CA ALA A 220 -66.78 -68.93 -36.66
C ALA A 220 -66.46 -67.64 -35.87
N GLN A 221 -66.92 -67.55 -34.62
CA GLN A 221 -66.61 -66.43 -33.73
C GLN A 221 -65.11 -66.36 -33.40
N LEU A 222 -64.47 -67.51 -33.16
CA LEU A 222 -63.03 -67.60 -32.94
C LEU A 222 -62.23 -67.17 -34.18
N HIS A 223 -62.67 -67.50 -35.39
CA HIS A 223 -62.01 -67.02 -36.61
C HIS A 223 -62.10 -65.50 -36.77
N LEU A 224 -63.25 -64.89 -36.47
CA LEU A 224 -63.39 -63.43 -36.49
C LEU A 224 -62.51 -62.78 -35.42
N ARG A 225 -62.48 -63.36 -34.22
CA ARG A 225 -61.63 -62.88 -33.13
C ARG A 225 -60.14 -63.01 -33.46
N LEU A 226 -59.74 -64.09 -34.13
CA LEU A 226 -58.37 -64.30 -34.57
C LEU A 226 -57.94 -63.24 -35.60
N LYS A 227 -58.82 -62.90 -36.56
CA LYS A 227 -58.58 -61.78 -37.49
C LYS A 227 -58.48 -60.42 -36.79
N GLY A 228 -59.32 -60.18 -35.79
CA GLY A 228 -59.24 -58.97 -34.96
C GLY A 228 -57.90 -58.87 -34.22
N LEU A 229 -57.48 -59.97 -33.59
CA LEU A 229 -56.19 -60.06 -32.91
C LEU A 229 -55.01 -59.93 -33.88
N GLU A 230 -55.10 -60.44 -35.11
CA GLU A 230 -54.08 -60.25 -36.14
C GLU A 230 -53.92 -58.77 -36.54
N ALA A 231 -55.03 -58.03 -36.64
CA ALA A 231 -55.02 -56.59 -36.90
C ALA A 231 -54.43 -55.81 -35.73
N GLU A 232 -54.83 -56.13 -34.49
CA GLU A 232 -54.24 -55.54 -33.28
C GLU A 232 -52.73 -55.79 -33.19
N VAL A 233 -52.27 -57.00 -33.55
CA VAL A 233 -50.83 -57.32 -33.60
C VAL A 233 -50.10 -56.50 -34.66
N ALA A 234 -50.74 -56.23 -35.81
CA ALA A 234 -50.16 -55.39 -36.85
C ALA A 234 -50.08 -53.91 -36.40
N GLU A 235 -51.11 -53.39 -35.74
CA GLU A 235 -51.14 -52.04 -35.18
C GLU A 235 -50.09 -51.87 -34.08
N LEU A 236 -50.02 -52.81 -33.12
CA LEU A 236 -49.00 -52.79 -32.05
C LEU A 236 -47.57 -52.87 -32.61
N ARG A 237 -47.35 -53.58 -33.72
CA ARG A 237 -46.04 -53.59 -34.40
C ARG A 237 -45.73 -52.23 -35.03
N ALA A 238 -46.70 -51.59 -35.68
CA ALA A 238 -46.53 -50.26 -36.25
C ALA A 238 -46.28 -49.19 -35.17
N GLU A 239 -46.99 -49.26 -34.03
CA GLU A 239 -46.77 -48.39 -32.87
C GLU A 239 -45.39 -48.62 -32.23
N ARG A 240 -44.97 -49.88 -32.09
CA ARG A 240 -43.62 -50.21 -31.61
C ARG A 240 -42.55 -49.66 -32.54
N ASP A 241 -42.71 -49.80 -33.85
CA ASP A 241 -41.73 -49.30 -34.81
C ASP A 241 -41.70 -47.77 -34.82
N SER A 242 -42.87 -47.11 -34.76
CA SER A 242 -43.00 -45.66 -34.59
C SER A 242 -42.30 -45.16 -33.32
N SER A 243 -42.61 -45.75 -32.17
CA SER A 243 -41.97 -45.40 -30.89
C SER A 243 -40.47 -45.69 -30.88
N GLY A 244 -40.03 -46.77 -31.55
CA GLY A 244 -38.61 -47.06 -31.80
C GLY A 244 -37.91 -45.94 -32.57
N THR A 245 -38.49 -45.50 -33.69
CA THR A 245 -37.93 -44.38 -34.47
C THR A 245 -37.94 -43.06 -33.70
N GLN A 246 -38.96 -42.81 -32.87
CA GLN A 246 -39.03 -41.63 -32.01
C GLN A 246 -37.94 -41.66 -30.93
N ALA A 247 -37.72 -42.82 -30.30
CA ALA A 247 -36.66 -43.00 -29.30
C ALA A 247 -35.27 -42.79 -29.92
N GLU A 248 -35.01 -43.33 -31.12
CA GLU A 248 -33.76 -43.12 -31.85
C GLU A 248 -33.53 -41.64 -32.19
N ASN A 249 -34.57 -40.92 -32.63
CA ASN A 249 -34.47 -39.49 -32.94
C ASN A 249 -34.16 -38.66 -31.70
N VAL A 250 -34.83 -38.92 -30.57
CA VAL A 250 -34.55 -38.25 -29.29
C VAL A 250 -33.11 -38.54 -28.84
N GLN A 251 -32.66 -39.79 -28.94
CA GLN A 251 -31.30 -40.18 -28.58
C GLN A 251 -30.27 -39.44 -29.45
N ARG A 252 -30.48 -39.32 -30.77
CA ARG A 252 -29.60 -38.57 -31.68
C ARG A 252 -29.52 -37.09 -31.30
N ILE A 253 -30.65 -36.47 -30.95
CA ILE A 253 -30.68 -35.07 -30.51
C ILE A 253 -29.90 -34.90 -29.20
N GLN A 254 -30.12 -35.79 -28.22
CA GLN A 254 -29.40 -35.75 -26.94
C GLN A 254 -27.88 -35.92 -27.12
N VAL A 255 -27.45 -36.86 -27.96
CA VAL A 255 -26.02 -37.07 -28.27
C VAL A 255 -25.41 -35.82 -28.91
N ARG A 256 -26.13 -35.18 -29.84
CA ARG A 256 -25.68 -33.93 -30.46
C ARG A 256 -25.56 -32.79 -29.44
N GLN A 257 -26.56 -32.61 -28.59
CA GLN A 257 -26.53 -31.60 -27.52
C GLN A 257 -25.40 -31.84 -26.51
N LEU A 258 -25.15 -33.11 -26.15
CA LEU A 258 -24.00 -33.52 -25.35
C LEU A 258 -22.67 -33.15 -26.02
N ALA A 259 -22.53 -33.39 -27.33
CA ALA A 259 -21.32 -33.01 -28.06
C ALA A 259 -21.15 -31.49 -28.15
N GLU A 260 -22.23 -30.73 -28.40
CA GLU A 260 -22.22 -29.27 -28.45
C GLU A 260 -21.86 -28.64 -27.09
N SER A 261 -22.46 -29.13 -26.00
CA SER A 261 -22.12 -28.70 -24.64
C SER A 261 -20.69 -29.06 -24.24
N GLN A 262 -20.19 -30.25 -24.59
CA GLN A 262 -18.79 -30.62 -24.37
C GLN A 262 -17.82 -29.71 -25.14
N ALA A 263 -18.15 -29.33 -26.38
CA ALA A 263 -17.34 -28.39 -27.15
C ALA A 263 -17.33 -26.99 -26.51
N ALA A 264 -18.49 -26.52 -26.03
CA ALA A 264 -18.60 -25.25 -25.32
C ALA A 264 -17.78 -25.23 -24.02
N VAL A 265 -17.81 -26.31 -23.23
CA VAL A 265 -16.99 -26.44 -22.02
C VAL A 265 -15.50 -26.34 -22.35
N LYS A 266 -15.03 -27.05 -23.38
CA LYS A 266 -13.61 -26.98 -23.80
C LYS A 266 -13.20 -25.57 -24.26
N ALA A 267 -14.09 -24.87 -24.96
CA ALA A 267 -13.85 -23.49 -25.38
C ALA A 267 -13.73 -22.54 -24.17
N LEU A 268 -14.67 -22.64 -23.21
CA LEU A 268 -14.64 -21.85 -21.97
C LEU A 268 -13.42 -22.19 -21.10
N GLU A 269 -12.98 -23.44 -21.06
CA GLU A 269 -11.75 -23.84 -20.36
C GLU A 269 -10.50 -23.20 -20.98
N ALA A 270 -10.42 -23.14 -22.32
CA ALA A 270 -9.33 -22.47 -23.02
C ALA A 270 -9.33 -20.95 -22.78
N GLU A 271 -10.51 -20.30 -22.83
CA GLU A 271 -10.66 -18.88 -22.49
C GLU A 271 -10.25 -18.59 -21.05
N LYS A 272 -10.68 -19.43 -20.10
CA LYS A 272 -10.28 -19.34 -18.69
C LYS A 272 -8.76 -19.44 -18.51
N GLN A 273 -8.09 -20.35 -19.23
CA GLN A 273 -6.62 -20.47 -19.20
C GLN A 273 -5.94 -19.22 -19.79
N SER A 274 -6.45 -18.69 -20.91
CA SER A 274 -5.94 -17.46 -21.52
C SER A 274 -6.07 -16.26 -20.57
N LEU A 275 -7.23 -16.08 -19.93
CA LEU A 275 -7.47 -15.00 -18.98
C LEU A 275 -6.58 -15.12 -17.74
N ARG A 276 -6.32 -16.35 -17.25
CA ARG A 276 -5.37 -16.57 -16.15
C ARG A 276 -3.97 -16.10 -16.50
N LEU A 277 -3.46 -16.45 -17.68
CA LEU A 277 -2.13 -16.00 -18.14
C LEU A 277 -2.08 -14.47 -18.29
N GLN A 278 -3.17 -13.83 -18.71
CA GLN A 278 -3.25 -12.36 -18.77
C GLN A 278 -3.22 -11.73 -17.37
N VAL A 279 -3.93 -12.30 -16.41
CA VAL A 279 -3.91 -11.85 -15.01
C VAL A 279 -2.49 -12.00 -14.43
N GLU A 280 -1.86 -13.16 -14.59
CA GLU A 280 -0.48 -13.39 -14.11
C GLU A 280 0.52 -12.38 -14.71
N ARG A 281 0.37 -12.06 -16.00
CA ARG A 281 1.19 -11.04 -16.66
C ARG A 281 0.96 -9.65 -16.07
N LEU A 282 -0.30 -9.22 -15.93
CA LEU A 282 -0.65 -7.91 -15.38
C LEU A 282 -0.21 -7.78 -13.91
N GLU A 283 -0.33 -8.84 -13.12
CA GLU A 283 0.20 -8.89 -11.75
C GLU A 283 1.73 -8.74 -11.74
N GLY A 284 2.44 -9.37 -12.68
CA GLY A 284 3.88 -9.21 -12.86
C GLY A 284 4.28 -7.77 -13.20
N GLU A 285 3.58 -7.14 -14.16
CA GLU A 285 3.78 -5.74 -14.53
C GLU A 285 3.49 -4.79 -13.35
N LEU A 286 2.44 -5.06 -12.57
CA LEU A 286 2.10 -4.31 -11.36
C LEU A 286 3.18 -4.43 -10.28
N ARG A 287 3.70 -5.65 -10.02
CA ARG A 287 4.80 -5.88 -9.07
C ARG A 287 6.06 -5.11 -9.47
N LEU A 288 6.44 -5.16 -10.75
CA LEU A 288 7.60 -4.42 -11.27
C LEU A 288 7.40 -2.91 -11.12
N SER A 289 6.21 -2.40 -11.42
CA SER A 289 5.87 -0.98 -11.23
C SER A 289 5.96 -0.58 -9.75
N HIS A 290 5.48 -1.43 -8.83
CA HIS A 290 5.55 -1.17 -7.39
C HIS A 290 7.00 -1.16 -6.88
N GLU A 291 7.84 -2.08 -7.37
CA GLU A 291 9.27 -2.12 -7.04
C GLU A 291 10.01 -0.89 -7.59
N GLN A 292 9.72 -0.48 -8.83
CA GLN A 292 10.26 0.74 -9.42
C GLN A 292 9.84 1.99 -8.63
N ASN A 293 8.56 2.10 -8.25
CA ASN A 293 8.07 3.19 -7.41
C ASN A 293 8.78 3.22 -6.06
N SER A 294 8.98 2.06 -5.43
CA SER A 294 9.71 1.96 -4.16
C SER A 294 11.16 2.44 -4.28
N GLN A 295 11.83 2.10 -5.38
CA GLN A 295 13.19 2.59 -5.68
C GLN A 295 13.23 4.09 -5.92
N LEU A 296 12.28 4.64 -6.69
CA LEU A 296 12.18 6.07 -6.95
C LEU A 296 11.87 6.86 -5.67
N THR A 297 10.94 6.40 -4.85
CA THR A 297 10.64 6.97 -3.53
C THR A 297 11.87 6.93 -2.63
N GLY A 298 12.63 5.82 -2.62
CA GLY A 298 13.88 5.73 -1.89
C GLY A 298 14.95 6.74 -2.36
N ARG A 299 15.04 7.00 -3.67
CA ARG A 299 15.93 8.04 -4.23
C ARG A 299 15.45 9.45 -3.88
N LEU A 300 14.14 9.69 -3.95
CA LEU A 300 13.53 10.96 -3.56
C LEU A 300 13.84 11.30 -2.09
N HIS A 301 13.59 10.37 -1.17
CA HIS A 301 13.86 10.57 0.26
C HIS A 301 15.36 10.84 0.54
N LYS A 302 16.27 10.23 -0.24
CA LYS A 302 17.72 10.52 -0.13
C LYS A 302 18.02 11.94 -0.59
N ALA A 303 17.50 12.36 -1.75
CA ALA A 303 17.66 13.71 -2.26
C ALA A 303 17.06 14.77 -1.31
N GLU A 304 15.88 14.51 -0.73
CA GLU A 304 15.25 15.40 0.26
C GLU A 304 16.10 15.59 1.52
N ARG A 305 16.72 14.51 2.01
CA ARG A 305 17.67 14.58 3.13
C ARG A 305 18.91 15.39 2.78
N GLU A 306 19.47 15.19 1.58
CA GLU A 306 20.60 15.98 1.09
C GLU A 306 20.25 17.46 0.97
N VAL A 307 19.06 17.80 0.45
CA VAL A 307 18.57 19.18 0.38
C VAL A 307 18.41 19.78 1.77
N SER A 308 17.85 19.05 2.72
CA SER A 308 17.71 19.52 4.11
C SER A 308 19.06 19.74 4.78
N LEU A 309 20.02 18.83 4.55
CA LEU A 309 21.39 18.97 5.06
C LEU A 309 22.07 20.21 4.47
N LEU A 310 22.05 20.36 3.14
CA LEU A 310 22.63 21.52 2.46
C LEU A 310 21.94 22.82 2.88
N SER A 311 20.62 22.82 3.05
CA SER A 311 19.88 23.99 3.55
C SER A 311 20.33 24.37 4.96
N SER A 312 20.49 23.40 5.87
CA SER A 312 20.98 23.68 7.23
C SER A 312 22.42 24.23 7.23
N GLN A 313 23.29 23.71 6.35
CA GLN A 313 24.65 24.23 6.16
C GLN A 313 24.65 25.65 5.63
N VAL A 314 23.79 25.96 4.64
CA VAL A 314 23.67 27.32 4.10
C VAL A 314 23.21 28.29 5.18
N GLU A 315 22.22 27.93 6.00
CA GLU A 315 21.75 28.79 7.09
C GLU A 315 22.81 28.96 8.19
N GLN A 316 23.55 27.90 8.54
CA GLN A 316 24.68 28.00 9.47
C GLN A 316 25.78 28.93 8.94
N MET A 317 26.14 28.80 7.65
CA MET A 317 27.13 29.66 7.00
C MET A 317 26.66 31.12 6.93
N LYS A 318 25.38 31.37 6.60
CA LYS A 318 24.79 32.71 6.63
C LYS A 318 24.86 33.31 8.03
N HIS A 319 24.56 32.54 9.07
CA HIS A 319 24.63 33.02 10.44
C HIS A 319 26.08 33.33 10.85
N SER A 320 27.04 32.44 10.55
CA SER A 320 28.47 32.67 10.79
C SER A 320 28.95 33.94 10.10
N HIS A 321 28.64 34.10 8.81
CA HIS A 321 29.01 35.29 8.05
C HIS A 321 28.40 36.57 8.63
N LYS A 322 27.13 36.53 9.08
CA LYS A 322 26.49 37.69 9.74
C LYS A 322 27.19 38.07 11.05
N LEU A 323 27.64 37.08 11.82
CA LEU A 323 28.41 37.30 13.04
C LEU A 323 29.80 37.90 12.74
N GLU A 324 30.51 37.35 11.75
CA GLU A 324 31.81 37.87 11.29
C GLU A 324 31.69 39.31 10.81
N VAL A 325 30.70 39.63 9.98
CA VAL A 325 30.44 41.00 9.50
C VAL A 325 30.15 41.94 10.67
N SER A 326 29.39 41.48 11.67
CA SER A 326 29.10 42.28 12.87
C SER A 326 30.35 42.51 13.72
N ASN A 327 31.21 41.50 13.88
CA ASN A 327 32.48 41.60 14.58
C ASN A 327 33.43 42.58 13.90
N VAL A 328 33.61 42.46 12.57
CA VAL A 328 34.46 43.38 11.80
C VAL A 328 33.93 44.82 11.88
N LYS A 329 32.60 45.02 11.84
CA LYS A 329 32.01 46.35 12.04
C LYS A 329 32.31 46.90 13.44
N LEU A 330 32.20 46.08 14.49
CA LEU A 330 32.51 46.50 15.86
C LEU A 330 34.00 46.83 16.02
N GLU A 331 34.90 46.02 15.46
CA GLU A 331 36.35 46.27 15.47
C GLU A 331 36.70 47.55 14.72
N SER A 332 36.08 47.79 13.55
CA SER A 332 36.27 49.03 12.78
C SER A 332 35.82 50.26 13.57
N VAL A 333 34.69 50.18 14.27
CA VAL A 333 34.21 51.27 15.15
C VAL A 333 35.16 51.48 16.33
N ARG A 334 35.66 50.41 16.96
CA ARG A 334 36.64 50.52 18.06
C ARG A 334 37.94 51.19 17.59
N ALA A 335 38.51 50.70 16.49
CA ALA A 335 39.74 51.24 15.91
C ALA A 335 39.59 52.71 15.52
N ARG A 336 38.43 53.09 14.94
CA ARG A 336 38.11 54.50 14.66
C ARG A 336 38.08 55.33 15.95
N GLY A 337 37.46 54.83 17.01
CA GLY A 337 37.43 55.50 18.30
C GLY A 337 38.81 55.64 18.94
N GLU A 338 39.70 54.66 18.78
CA GLU A 338 41.10 54.74 19.21
C GLU A 338 41.87 55.82 18.43
N LEU A 339 41.76 55.83 17.10
CA LEU A 339 42.37 56.88 16.26
C LEU A 339 41.84 58.28 16.59
N GLU A 340 40.56 58.42 16.90
CA GLU A 340 39.98 59.70 17.31
C GLU A 340 40.56 60.17 18.66
N ARG A 341 40.75 59.26 19.63
CA ARG A 341 41.41 59.59 20.90
C ARG A 341 42.89 59.93 20.72
N GLU A 342 43.61 59.21 19.88
CA GLU A 342 45.01 59.51 19.55
C GLU A 342 45.14 60.88 18.88
N ARG A 343 44.25 61.19 17.92
CA ARG A 343 44.15 62.53 17.32
C ARG A 343 43.94 63.59 18.39
N ASP A 344 42.99 63.39 19.30
CA ASP A 344 42.70 64.38 20.36
C ASP A 344 43.86 64.54 21.32
N ALA A 345 44.55 63.45 21.67
CA ALA A 345 45.76 63.49 22.49
C ALA A 345 46.90 64.25 21.80
N LEU A 346 47.14 63.99 20.52
CA LEU A 346 48.13 64.73 19.72
C LEU A 346 47.74 66.20 19.58
N GLN A 347 46.46 66.51 19.40
CA GLN A 347 45.96 67.88 19.34
C GLN A 347 46.20 68.62 20.66
N SER A 348 45.90 68.01 21.81
CA SER A 348 46.22 68.57 23.13
C SER A 348 47.72 68.76 23.34
N GLN A 349 48.57 67.85 22.83
CA GLN A 349 50.03 68.03 22.86
C GLN A 349 50.48 69.21 22.00
N ILE A 350 49.91 69.37 20.79
CA ILE A 350 50.17 70.51 19.92
C ILE A 350 49.80 71.82 20.62
N GLU A 351 48.61 71.88 21.24
CA GLU A 351 48.16 73.06 21.99
C GLU A 351 49.06 73.36 23.19
N GLY A 352 49.47 72.33 23.94
CA GLY A 352 50.44 72.46 25.04
C GLY A 352 51.78 73.03 24.56
N LEU A 353 52.34 72.48 23.48
CA LEU A 353 53.59 72.97 22.88
C LEU A 353 53.45 74.38 22.31
N GLN A 354 52.29 74.73 21.75
CA GLN A 354 52.01 76.11 21.30
C GLN A 354 52.01 77.07 22.48
N GLY A 355 51.37 76.70 23.59
CA GLY A 355 51.41 77.47 24.84
C GLY A 355 52.84 77.65 25.38
N ASP A 356 53.64 76.57 25.39
CA ASP A 356 55.04 76.65 25.80
C ASP A 356 55.85 77.59 24.89
N VAL A 357 55.63 77.53 23.57
CA VAL A 357 56.27 78.44 22.61
C VAL A 357 55.85 79.89 22.85
N GLU A 358 54.58 80.16 23.18
CA GLU A 358 54.11 81.51 23.52
C GLU A 358 54.78 82.02 24.81
N VAL A 359 54.83 81.21 25.87
CA VAL A 359 55.54 81.56 27.11
C VAL A 359 57.03 81.79 26.86
N LEU A 360 57.67 80.95 26.05
CA LEU A 360 59.07 81.12 25.66
C LEU A 360 59.30 82.39 24.84
N LYS A 361 58.37 82.75 23.95
CA LYS A 361 58.42 84.04 23.25
C LYS A 361 58.27 85.21 24.20
N GLU A 362 57.30 85.18 25.12
CA GLU A 362 57.13 86.26 26.09
C GLU A 362 58.34 86.41 27.03
N THR A 363 58.92 85.29 27.49
CA THR A 363 60.13 85.32 28.31
C THR A 363 61.33 85.82 27.53
N LEU A 364 61.45 85.46 26.25
CA LEU A 364 62.46 86.02 25.35
C LEU A 364 62.29 87.54 25.18
N GLU A 365 61.07 88.03 24.94
CA GLU A 365 60.80 89.47 24.83
C GLU A 365 61.09 90.21 26.14
N ARG A 366 60.65 89.68 27.30
CA ARG A 366 61.02 90.23 28.62
C ARG A 366 62.54 90.27 28.82
N ASN A 367 63.27 89.23 28.43
CA ASN A 367 64.73 89.19 28.53
C ASN A 367 65.40 90.20 27.59
N LYS A 368 64.86 90.43 26.38
CA LYS A 368 65.34 91.50 25.49
C LYS A 368 65.13 92.88 26.12
N GLU A 369 63.97 93.13 26.72
CA GLU A 369 63.70 94.39 27.44
C GLU A 369 64.69 94.59 28.59
N LEU A 370 64.91 93.57 29.42
CA LEU A 370 65.89 93.60 30.50
C LEU A 370 67.31 93.83 29.99
N LEU A 371 67.71 93.22 28.87
CA LEU A 371 69.00 93.48 28.23
C LEU A 371 69.12 94.95 27.80
N VAL A 372 68.10 95.51 27.14
CA VAL A 372 68.08 96.92 26.75
C VAL A 372 68.13 97.84 27.98
N GLU A 373 67.45 97.50 29.06
CA GLU A 373 67.54 98.24 30.33
C GLU A 373 68.93 98.18 30.94
N LYS A 374 69.58 97.01 30.91
CA LYS A 374 70.96 96.84 31.37
C LYS A 374 71.95 97.58 30.50
N GLU A 375 71.78 97.59 29.18
CA GLU A 375 72.57 98.41 28.26
C GLU A 375 72.41 99.90 28.61
N ARG A 376 71.19 100.38 28.84
CA ARG A 376 70.94 101.77 29.28
C ARG A 376 71.57 102.08 30.63
N GLU A 377 71.53 101.14 31.58
CA GLU A 377 72.18 101.28 32.89
C GLU A 377 73.70 101.33 32.77
N VAL A 378 74.30 100.47 31.94
CA VAL A 378 75.75 100.49 31.65
C VAL A 378 76.14 101.79 30.96
N ILE A 379 75.37 102.28 30.00
CA ILE A 379 75.58 103.59 29.37
C ILE A 379 75.55 104.70 30.42
N ARG A 380 74.57 104.70 31.34
CA ARG A 380 74.49 105.65 32.46
C ARG A 380 75.71 105.56 33.39
N ARG A 381 76.15 104.35 33.74
CA ARG A 381 77.37 104.15 34.57
C ARG A 381 78.63 104.60 33.85
N VAL A 382 78.75 104.36 32.55
CA VAL A 382 79.88 104.83 31.73
C VAL A 382 79.87 106.35 31.60
N GLN A 383 78.70 106.97 31.45
CA GLN A 383 78.55 108.43 31.44
C GLN A 383 78.89 109.05 32.80
N ALA A 384 78.37 108.49 33.89
CA ALA A 384 78.70 108.92 35.25
C ALA A 384 80.20 108.75 35.55
N ALA A 385 80.80 107.63 35.16
CA ALA A 385 82.24 107.43 35.26
C ALA A 385 83.01 108.45 34.42
N ARG A 386 82.56 108.78 33.19
CA ARG A 386 83.17 109.84 32.39
C ARG A 386 83.03 111.22 33.03
N GLU A 387 81.88 111.55 33.59
CA GLU A 387 81.67 112.81 34.31
C GLU A 387 82.52 112.88 35.58
N GLU A 388 82.62 111.80 36.34
CA GLU A 388 83.55 111.67 37.46
C GLU A 388 85.00 111.83 37.00
N GLU A 389 85.40 111.22 35.88
CA GLU A 389 86.73 111.42 35.30
C GLU A 389 86.93 112.86 34.79
N PHE A 390 85.88 113.55 34.32
CA PHE A 390 85.94 114.98 34.00
C PHE A 390 86.06 115.85 35.26
N HIS A 391 85.35 115.53 36.34
CA HIS A 391 85.49 116.21 37.63
C HIS A 391 86.87 115.94 38.23
N LYS A 392 87.39 114.71 38.13
CA LYS A 392 88.77 114.37 38.49
C LYS A 392 89.77 115.08 37.59
N MET A 393 89.52 115.22 36.28
CA MET A 393 90.40 115.98 35.38
C MET A 393 90.39 117.47 35.71
N ALA A 394 89.25 118.04 36.10
CA ALA A 394 89.14 119.43 36.55
C ALA A 394 89.85 119.64 37.90
N ALA A 395 89.63 118.73 38.86
CA ALA A 395 90.36 118.71 40.13
C ALA A 395 91.86 118.53 39.91
N VAL A 396 92.27 117.66 38.97
CA VAL A 396 93.68 117.48 38.56
C VAL A 396 94.20 118.69 37.81
N GLN A 397 93.38 119.51 37.12
CA GLN A 397 93.85 120.77 36.53
C GLN A 397 94.06 121.86 37.60
N GLU A 398 93.23 121.90 38.64
CA GLU A 398 93.41 122.74 39.83
C GLU A 398 94.63 122.28 40.65
N GLU A 399 94.73 120.99 40.94
CA GLU A 399 95.89 120.36 41.56
C GLU A 399 97.14 120.46 40.68
N LYS A 400 97.04 120.49 39.34
CA LYS A 400 98.17 120.74 38.43
C LYS A 400 98.66 122.17 38.50
N LEU A 401 97.80 123.16 38.73
CA LEU A 401 98.25 124.54 39.01
C LEU A 401 98.94 124.64 40.38
N GLU A 402 98.50 123.85 41.37
CA GLU A 402 99.14 123.77 42.68
C GLU A 402 100.40 122.88 42.70
N LEU A 403 100.46 121.87 41.84
CA LEU A 403 101.57 120.94 41.63
C LEU A 403 102.56 121.47 40.60
N GLU A 404 102.23 122.33 39.64
CA GLU A 404 103.24 123.08 38.85
C GLU A 404 104.06 124.00 39.78
N ASN A 405 103.49 124.42 40.91
CA ASN A 405 104.18 125.13 42.00
C ASN A 405 104.92 124.21 43.00
N ARG A 406 104.69 122.88 42.97
CA ARG A 406 105.30 121.87 43.87
C ARG A 406 106.13 120.78 43.15
N MET A 407 106.03 120.67 41.82
CA MET A 407 106.76 119.77 40.93
C MET A 407 108.18 120.27 40.71
N SER A 408 108.43 121.58 40.83
CA SER A 408 109.81 122.07 40.98
C SER A 408 110.50 121.54 42.24
N GLU A 409 109.74 121.13 43.26
CA GLU A 409 110.24 120.65 44.56
C GLU A 409 110.23 119.11 44.69
N LEU A 410 109.44 118.38 43.88
CA LEU A 410 109.27 116.91 44.00
C LEU A 410 109.67 116.10 42.74
N GLU A 411 110.02 116.74 41.62
CA GLU A 411 110.75 116.10 40.49
C GLU A 411 112.09 115.48 40.92
N GLN A 412 112.59 115.80 42.12
CA GLN A 412 113.79 115.22 42.70
C GLN A 412 113.59 113.89 43.45
N GLN A 413 112.37 113.42 43.76
CA GLN A 413 112.21 112.31 44.74
C GLN A 413 111.37 111.09 44.32
N ARG A 414 110.57 111.13 43.24
CA ARG A 414 109.62 110.04 42.90
C ARG A 414 110.06 109.11 41.76
N ALA A 415 111.36 109.04 41.47
CA ALA A 415 111.93 108.03 40.58
C ALA A 415 112.15 106.66 41.25
N LEU A 416 111.80 106.50 42.54
CA LEU A 416 112.28 105.38 43.38
C LEU A 416 111.20 104.43 43.94
N GLN A 417 109.90 104.62 43.68
CA GLN A 417 108.83 103.85 44.37
C GLN A 417 107.88 103.01 43.50
N GLU A 418 108.00 103.02 42.17
CA GLU A 418 107.11 102.26 41.26
C GLU A 418 107.36 100.74 41.21
N ALA A 419 108.28 100.21 42.01
CA ALA A 419 108.64 98.77 41.97
C ALA A 419 107.76 97.86 42.85
N ALA A 420 106.83 98.38 43.66
CA ALA A 420 106.16 97.59 44.71
C ALA A 420 104.76 97.03 44.38
N GLU A 421 104.14 97.41 43.26
CA GLU A 421 102.71 97.12 43.00
C GLU A 421 102.43 95.81 42.21
N SER A 422 103.44 95.03 41.85
CA SER A 422 103.25 93.88 40.93
C SER A 422 102.79 92.56 41.56
N SER A 423 102.69 92.42 42.89
CA SER A 423 102.49 91.11 43.54
C SER A 423 101.04 90.72 43.90
N LEU A 424 100.07 91.63 43.84
CA LEU A 424 98.67 91.37 44.28
C LEU A 424 97.77 90.72 43.20
N LYS A 425 98.27 90.59 41.96
CA LYS A 425 97.45 90.19 40.80
C LYS A 425 97.31 88.68 40.63
N GLU A 426 98.23 87.87 41.17
CA GLU A 426 98.29 86.42 40.92
C GLU A 426 97.36 85.56 41.82
N GLU A 427 96.88 86.06 42.96
CA GLU A 427 96.12 85.25 43.93
C GLU A 427 94.65 84.98 43.53
N TRP A 428 94.04 85.81 42.66
CA TRP A 428 92.61 85.71 42.33
C TRP A 428 92.29 84.69 41.22
N GLU A 429 93.27 84.31 40.40
CA GLU A 429 93.09 83.38 39.26
C GLU A 429 93.01 81.89 39.67
N GLY A 430 93.31 81.56 40.94
CA GLY A 430 93.26 80.19 41.47
C GLY A 430 91.85 79.73 41.88
N ARG A 431 90.98 80.63 42.34
CA ARG A 431 89.68 80.26 42.94
C ARG A 431 88.59 79.89 41.91
N VAL A 432 88.69 80.40 40.68
CA VAL A 432 87.69 80.19 39.62
C VAL A 432 87.77 78.79 39.01
N ARG A 433 88.97 78.18 38.98
CA ARG A 433 89.19 76.86 38.36
C ARG A 433 88.63 75.69 39.18
N ALA A 434 88.47 75.83 40.49
CA ALA A 434 87.98 74.75 41.36
C ALA A 434 86.45 74.53 41.28
N ALA A 435 85.66 75.55 40.97
CA ALA A 435 84.20 75.46 40.93
C ALA A 435 83.66 74.74 39.66
N GLN A 436 84.38 74.81 38.54
CA GLN A 436 83.95 74.24 37.25
C GLN A 436 84.00 72.70 37.22
N LEU A 437 84.89 72.08 37.99
CA LEU A 437 85.04 70.61 38.05
C LEU A 437 83.91 69.90 38.81
N GLY A 438 83.23 70.55 39.75
CA GLY A 438 82.14 69.95 40.54
C GLY A 438 80.79 69.89 39.82
N GLU A 439 80.54 70.77 38.84
CA GLU A 439 79.31 70.79 38.05
C GLU A 439 79.24 69.60 37.07
N GLU A 440 80.38 69.23 36.48
CA GLU A 440 80.45 68.15 35.49
C GLU A 440 80.19 66.76 36.08
N THR A 441 80.55 66.54 37.35
CA THR A 441 80.33 65.25 38.03
C THR A 441 78.85 65.02 38.36
N ALA A 442 78.12 66.05 38.80
CA ALA A 442 76.69 65.94 39.11
C ALA A 442 75.83 65.68 37.85
N ARG A 443 76.22 66.21 36.68
CA ARG A 443 75.51 65.97 35.41
C ARG A 443 75.60 64.51 34.95
N ARG A 444 76.73 63.84 35.17
CA ARG A 444 76.92 62.42 34.80
C ARG A 444 76.06 61.49 35.65
N GLU A 445 75.87 61.79 36.94
CA GLU A 445 75.03 60.98 37.85
C GLU A 445 73.54 61.07 37.53
N VAL A 446 73.04 62.27 37.21
CA VAL A 446 71.63 62.47 36.81
C VAL A 446 71.29 61.71 35.52
N GLN A 447 72.23 61.64 34.57
CA GLN A 447 72.04 60.91 33.32
C GLN A 447 72.03 59.38 33.54
N SER A 448 72.80 58.88 34.51
CA SER A 448 72.78 57.46 34.90
C SER A 448 71.49 57.04 35.62
N LEU A 449 70.86 57.94 36.40
CA LEU A 449 69.60 57.62 37.09
C LEU A 449 68.40 57.62 36.14
N ARG A 450 68.38 58.53 35.15
CA ARG A 450 67.31 58.56 34.12
C ARG A 450 67.21 57.28 33.30
N SER A 451 68.35 56.72 32.89
CA SER A 451 68.39 55.47 32.12
C SER A 451 67.88 54.27 32.94
N LYS A 452 68.16 54.21 34.25
CA LYS A 452 67.63 53.16 35.13
C LYS A 452 66.11 53.25 35.32
N VAL A 453 65.56 54.46 35.45
CA VAL A 453 64.10 54.66 35.57
C VAL A 453 63.37 54.28 34.29
N GLN A 454 63.91 54.63 33.11
CA GLN A 454 63.34 54.21 31.83
C GLN A 454 63.35 52.68 31.65
N GLN A 455 64.41 52.01 32.09
CA GLN A 455 64.48 50.55 32.04
C GLN A 455 63.45 49.88 32.96
N GLN A 456 63.21 50.44 34.16
CA GLN A 456 62.19 49.92 35.08
C GLN A 456 60.76 50.14 34.58
N ALA A 457 60.49 51.24 33.87
CA ALA A 457 59.19 51.49 33.26
C ALA A 457 58.83 50.43 32.20
N LEU A 458 59.78 50.10 31.32
CA LEU A 458 59.60 49.06 30.30
C LEU A 458 59.32 47.68 30.92
N GLN A 459 60.01 47.34 32.01
CA GLN A 459 59.78 46.07 32.72
C GLN A 459 58.39 45.98 33.37
N LEU A 460 57.84 47.12 33.83
CA LEU A 460 56.48 47.16 34.38
C LEU A 460 55.41 47.01 33.30
N GLU A 461 55.60 47.63 32.13
CA GLU A 461 54.70 47.46 30.99
C GLU A 461 54.64 46.01 30.52
N ASP A 462 55.78 45.32 30.45
CA ASP A 462 55.83 43.91 30.07
C ASP A 462 55.10 43.02 31.09
N LEU A 463 55.25 43.29 32.39
CA LEU A 463 54.54 42.60 33.47
C LEU A 463 53.01 42.83 33.41
N GLU A 464 52.56 44.01 33.00
CA GLU A 464 51.14 44.30 32.80
C GLU A 464 50.57 43.57 31.59
N ARG A 465 51.31 43.49 30.49
CA ARG A 465 50.94 42.69 29.31
C ARG A 465 50.77 41.21 29.67
N GLU A 466 51.74 40.62 30.37
CA GLU A 466 51.66 39.22 30.83
C GLU A 466 50.48 38.97 31.76
N LYS A 467 50.11 39.93 32.63
CA LYS A 467 48.93 39.81 33.50
C LYS A 467 47.61 39.78 32.72
N VAL A 468 47.48 40.63 31.70
CA VAL A 468 46.29 40.66 30.83
C VAL A 468 46.18 39.35 30.04
N GLU A 469 47.28 38.88 29.48
CA GLU A 469 47.33 37.59 28.77
C GLU A 469 46.95 36.42 29.69
N ASN A 470 47.44 36.40 30.93
CA ASN A 470 47.07 35.39 31.91
C ASN A 470 45.57 35.43 32.25
N GLY A 471 44.99 36.63 32.36
CA GLY A 471 43.55 36.83 32.54
C GLY A 471 42.72 36.25 31.39
N ASN A 472 43.12 36.55 30.15
CA ASN A 472 42.47 36.03 28.94
C ASN A 472 42.55 34.50 28.86
N LEU A 473 43.71 33.91 29.19
CA LEU A 473 43.89 32.46 29.21
C LEU A 473 43.04 31.77 30.28
N ARG A 474 42.84 32.39 31.45
CA ARG A 474 41.94 31.88 32.50
C ARG A 474 40.48 31.92 32.07
N GLN A 475 40.05 33.02 31.46
CA GLN A 475 38.69 33.13 30.92
C GLN A 475 38.43 32.07 29.85
N ARG A 476 39.37 31.89 28.92
CA ARG A 476 39.29 30.84 27.89
C ARG A 476 39.22 29.43 28.47
N ASN A 477 39.95 29.16 29.55
CA ASN A 477 39.85 27.89 30.27
C ASN A 477 38.47 27.68 30.92
N GLN A 478 37.87 28.72 31.48
CA GLN A 478 36.53 28.64 32.06
C GLN A 478 35.47 28.38 30.99
N GLU A 479 35.55 29.06 29.85
CA GLU A 479 34.66 28.85 28.69
C GLU A 479 34.78 27.41 28.17
N LEU A 480 36.01 26.90 28.02
CA LEU A 480 36.25 25.51 27.62
C LEU A 480 35.70 24.51 28.64
N ASN A 481 35.82 24.77 29.96
CA ASN A 481 35.24 23.90 30.99
C ASN A 481 33.71 23.87 30.93
N VAL A 482 33.05 25.01 30.66
CA VAL A 482 31.59 25.05 30.48
C VAL A 482 31.18 24.24 29.24
N GLN A 483 31.91 24.38 28.13
CA GLN A 483 31.67 23.59 26.92
C GLN A 483 31.89 22.09 27.14
N LEU A 484 32.92 21.70 27.90
CA LEU A 484 33.13 20.30 28.28
C LEU A 484 31.98 19.78 29.15
N GLY A 485 31.46 20.60 30.07
CA GLY A 485 30.30 20.25 30.90
C GLY A 485 29.02 20.05 30.09
N THR A 486 28.73 20.92 29.11
CA THR A 486 27.55 20.76 28.24
C THR A 486 27.69 19.54 27.32
N LEU A 487 28.89 19.29 26.78
CA LEU A 487 29.17 18.09 25.99
C LEU A 487 28.99 16.82 26.81
N ALA A 488 29.53 16.76 28.04
CA ALA A 488 29.36 15.61 28.93
C ALA A 488 27.88 15.36 29.30
N HIS A 489 27.10 16.43 29.50
CA HIS A 489 25.65 16.30 29.73
C HIS A 489 24.94 15.73 28.51
N SER A 490 25.24 16.24 27.31
CA SER A 490 24.66 15.72 26.06
C SER A 490 25.07 14.26 25.78
N GLU A 491 26.29 13.87 26.13
CA GLU A 491 26.76 12.50 26.04
C GLU A 491 25.95 11.58 26.97
N SER A 492 25.68 12.02 28.20
CA SER A 492 24.85 11.30 29.16
C SER A 492 23.41 11.11 28.65
N GLU A 493 22.78 12.17 28.11
CA GLU A 493 21.43 12.10 27.53
C GLU A 493 21.37 11.13 26.34
N LEU A 494 22.39 11.16 25.47
CA LEU A 494 22.49 10.22 24.35
C LEU A 494 22.67 8.78 24.81
N LEU A 495 23.45 8.54 25.86
CA LEU A 495 23.61 7.20 26.46
C LEU A 495 22.30 6.68 27.05
N GLU A 496 21.56 7.53 27.77
CA GLU A 496 20.23 7.17 28.30
C GLU A 496 19.23 6.87 27.17
N ALA A 497 19.21 7.70 26.13
CA ALA A 497 18.37 7.46 24.96
C ALA A 497 18.74 6.13 24.26
N ASN A 498 20.04 5.85 24.11
CA ASN A 498 20.52 4.58 23.54
C ASN A 498 20.08 3.38 24.40
N HIS A 499 20.15 3.51 25.73
CA HIS A 499 19.69 2.47 26.65
C HIS A 499 18.19 2.19 26.50
N ARG A 500 17.35 3.24 26.48
CA ARG A 500 15.90 3.10 26.25
C ARG A 500 15.56 2.45 24.91
N LEU A 501 16.31 2.80 23.84
CA LEU A 501 16.14 2.19 22.53
C LEU A 501 16.52 0.69 22.54
N ARG A 502 17.55 0.30 23.28
CA ARG A 502 17.91 -1.12 23.43
C ARG A 502 16.83 -1.91 24.17
N GLU A 503 16.31 -1.36 25.28
CA GLU A 503 15.20 -1.99 26.01
C GLU A 503 13.96 -2.16 25.13
N ALA A 504 13.59 -1.12 24.36
CA ALA A 504 12.47 -1.20 23.43
C ALA A 504 12.71 -2.26 22.34
N ALA A 505 13.94 -2.34 21.79
CA ALA A 505 14.30 -3.35 20.81
C ALA A 505 14.23 -4.78 21.38
N ASP A 506 14.62 -4.97 22.64
CA ASP A 506 14.58 -6.30 23.27
C ASP A 506 13.14 -6.72 23.62
N ARG A 507 12.28 -5.79 24.06
CA ARG A 507 10.83 -6.04 24.22
C ARG A 507 10.18 -6.44 22.89
N LEU A 508 10.46 -5.72 21.80
CA LEU A 508 9.93 -6.06 20.47
C LEU A 508 10.42 -7.43 19.98
N LYS A 509 11.66 -7.82 20.31
CA LYS A 509 12.16 -9.17 20.00
C LYS A 509 11.42 -10.25 20.78
N GLU A 510 11.08 -10.01 22.05
CA GLU A 510 10.29 -10.94 22.85
C GLU A 510 8.85 -11.06 22.35
N GLU A 511 8.20 -9.94 22.02
CA GLU A 511 6.88 -9.92 21.39
C GLU A 511 6.87 -10.70 20.08
N LEU A 512 7.90 -10.50 19.23
CA LEU A 512 8.06 -11.26 17.99
C LEU A 512 8.23 -12.77 18.23
N ARG A 513 9.01 -13.17 19.25
CA ARG A 513 9.16 -14.58 19.62
C ARG A 513 7.84 -15.18 20.11
N ASN A 514 7.09 -14.44 20.93
CA ASN A 514 5.79 -14.86 21.43
C ASN A 514 4.77 -15.02 20.29
N ALA A 515 4.72 -14.06 19.36
CA ALA A 515 3.86 -14.13 18.19
C ALA A 515 4.19 -15.34 17.29
N ARG A 516 5.49 -15.63 17.08
CA ARG A 516 5.93 -16.83 16.34
C ARG A 516 5.50 -18.12 17.02
N CYS A 517 5.69 -18.23 18.33
CA CYS A 517 5.26 -19.40 19.11
C CYS A 517 3.74 -19.60 19.06
N GLN A 518 2.96 -18.52 19.10
CA GLN A 518 1.50 -18.59 18.93
C GLN A 518 1.10 -19.03 17.52
N ALA A 519 1.77 -18.51 16.49
CA ALA A 519 1.52 -18.92 15.10
C ALA A 519 1.86 -20.39 14.86
N GLU A 520 2.98 -20.90 15.40
CA GLU A 520 3.37 -22.31 15.33
C GLU A 520 2.34 -23.21 16.03
N LYS A 521 1.84 -22.81 17.20
CA LYS A 521 0.78 -23.55 17.89
C LYS A 521 -0.52 -23.60 17.07
N ALA A 522 -0.96 -22.47 16.55
CA ALA A 522 -2.15 -22.40 15.70
C ALA A 522 -1.99 -23.25 14.42
N GLN A 523 -0.80 -23.25 13.82
CA GLN A 523 -0.49 -24.11 12.69
C GLN A 523 -0.60 -25.59 13.06
N HIS A 524 0.01 -26.03 14.16
CA HIS A 524 -0.06 -27.42 14.59
C HIS A 524 -1.48 -27.87 14.96
N GLU A 525 -2.31 -26.98 15.52
CA GLU A 525 -3.72 -27.26 15.78
C GLU A 525 -4.51 -27.40 14.48
N ALA A 526 -4.26 -26.55 13.48
CA ALA A 526 -4.86 -26.67 12.15
C ALA A 526 -4.43 -27.95 11.42
N GLU A 527 -3.15 -28.33 11.50
CA GLU A 527 -2.63 -29.58 10.95
C GLU A 527 -3.29 -30.80 11.60
N ARG A 528 -3.44 -30.79 12.93
CA ARG A 528 -4.16 -31.86 13.66
C ARG A 528 -5.62 -31.96 13.22
N ALA A 529 -6.33 -30.84 13.14
CA ALA A 529 -7.73 -30.83 12.71
C ALA A 529 -7.92 -31.33 11.26
N LEU A 530 -6.96 -31.07 10.37
CA LEU A 530 -6.98 -31.61 9.00
C LEU A 530 -6.75 -33.12 8.98
N GLU A 531 -5.85 -33.63 9.80
CA GLU A 531 -5.58 -35.07 9.89
C GLU A 531 -6.79 -35.81 10.50
N GLU A 532 -7.43 -35.25 11.52
CA GLU A 532 -8.69 -35.79 12.09
C GLU A 532 -9.78 -35.90 11.02
N ARG A 533 -10.04 -34.83 10.26
CA ARG A 533 -11.01 -34.85 9.14
C ARG A 533 -10.64 -35.85 8.05
N ARG A 534 -9.35 -36.05 7.81
CA ARG A 534 -8.86 -37.02 6.84
C ARG A 534 -9.14 -38.44 7.29
N VAL A 535 -8.96 -38.73 8.58
CA VAL A 535 -9.31 -40.04 9.17
C VAL A 535 -10.81 -40.28 9.08
N GLU A 536 -11.65 -39.31 9.49
CA GLU A 536 -13.11 -39.40 9.37
C GLU A 536 -13.55 -39.70 7.93
N TRP A 537 -12.99 -39.00 6.95
CA TRP A 537 -13.28 -39.23 5.54
C TRP A 537 -12.86 -40.64 5.07
N LEU A 538 -11.71 -41.15 5.53
CA LEU A 538 -11.27 -42.50 5.20
C LEU A 538 -12.19 -43.56 5.82
N GLU A 539 -12.66 -43.36 7.04
CA GLU A 539 -13.62 -44.25 7.69
C GLU A 539 -14.97 -44.27 6.97
N GLU A 540 -15.51 -43.10 6.60
CA GLU A 540 -16.73 -43.01 5.81
C GLU A 540 -16.59 -43.68 4.44
N LYS A 541 -15.45 -43.44 3.77
CA LYS A 541 -15.12 -44.11 2.52
C LYS A 541 -15.11 -45.63 2.66
N HIS A 542 -14.49 -46.16 3.73
CA HIS A 542 -14.47 -47.60 4.00
C HIS A 542 -15.89 -48.14 4.21
N LYS A 543 -16.70 -47.47 5.03
CA LYS A 543 -18.11 -47.84 5.28
C LYS A 543 -18.97 -47.84 4.01
N LEU A 544 -18.68 -46.94 3.07
CA LEU A 544 -19.35 -46.91 1.76
C LEU A 544 -18.89 -48.06 0.86
N GLN A 545 -17.59 -48.35 0.84
CA GLN A 545 -17.03 -49.47 0.09
C GLN A 545 -17.56 -50.83 0.58
N GLU A 546 -17.70 -51.01 1.89
CA GLU A 546 -18.33 -52.20 2.48
C GLU A 546 -19.78 -52.35 2.03
N ARG A 547 -20.57 -51.28 2.08
CA ARG A 547 -21.97 -51.30 1.61
C ARG A 547 -22.08 -51.61 0.12
N ASP A 548 -21.20 -51.02 -0.70
CA ASP A 548 -21.15 -51.32 -2.13
C ASP A 548 -20.80 -52.80 -2.38
N ALA A 549 -19.85 -53.36 -1.63
CA ALA A 549 -19.48 -54.76 -1.72
C ALA A 549 -20.66 -55.68 -1.33
N GLU A 550 -21.35 -55.39 -0.23
CA GLU A 550 -22.55 -56.12 0.19
C GLU A 550 -23.68 -56.06 -0.86
N LEU A 551 -23.90 -54.89 -1.46
CA LEU A 551 -24.90 -54.72 -2.51
C LEU A 551 -24.52 -55.48 -3.79
N GLN A 552 -23.24 -55.46 -4.18
CA GLN A 552 -22.73 -56.25 -5.29
C GLN A 552 -22.90 -57.74 -5.05
N GLU A 553 -22.63 -58.22 -3.83
CA GLU A 553 -22.84 -59.62 -3.46
C GLU A 553 -24.32 -59.98 -3.57
N LYS A 554 -25.22 -59.20 -2.97
CA LYS A 554 -26.68 -59.40 -3.06
C LYS A 554 -27.16 -59.41 -4.51
N TYR A 555 -26.64 -58.51 -5.34
CA TYR A 555 -26.94 -58.48 -6.78
C TYR A 555 -26.46 -59.75 -7.49
N SER A 556 -25.24 -60.22 -7.20
CA SER A 556 -24.70 -61.45 -7.77
C SER A 556 -25.54 -62.68 -7.39
N GLN A 557 -25.93 -62.79 -6.12
CA GLN A 557 -26.79 -63.86 -5.61
C GLN A 557 -28.17 -63.84 -6.27
N ALA A 558 -28.77 -62.65 -6.43
CA ALA A 558 -30.05 -62.50 -7.12
C ALA A 558 -29.94 -62.90 -8.61
N LYS A 559 -28.86 -62.50 -9.28
CA LYS A 559 -28.57 -62.87 -10.67
C LYS A 559 -28.41 -64.38 -10.84
N GLU A 560 -27.71 -65.04 -9.92
CA GLU A 560 -27.59 -66.50 -9.91
C GLU A 560 -28.92 -67.21 -9.69
N ARG A 561 -29.74 -66.74 -8.74
CA ARG A 561 -31.08 -67.30 -8.49
C ARG A 561 -31.96 -67.17 -9.73
N LEU A 562 -31.94 -66.02 -10.39
CA LEU A 562 -32.65 -65.79 -11.65
C LEU A 562 -32.16 -66.74 -12.75
N HIS A 563 -30.84 -66.92 -12.88
CA HIS A 563 -30.26 -67.84 -13.86
C HIS A 563 -30.67 -69.30 -13.60
N ARG A 564 -30.63 -69.74 -12.35
CA ARG A 564 -31.09 -71.08 -11.95
C ARG A 564 -32.58 -71.28 -12.23
N ALA A 565 -33.41 -70.27 -11.91
CA ALA A 565 -34.84 -70.29 -12.22
C ALA A 565 -35.09 -70.36 -13.74
N ALA A 566 -34.36 -69.59 -14.55
CA ALA A 566 -34.44 -69.63 -16.00
C ALA A 566 -34.04 -71.00 -16.57
N LEU A 567 -32.97 -71.61 -16.07
CA LEU A 567 -32.56 -72.97 -16.46
C LEU A 567 -33.60 -74.02 -16.05
N ALA A 568 -34.18 -73.92 -14.85
CA ALA A 568 -35.25 -74.80 -14.40
C ALA A 568 -36.50 -74.67 -15.29
N GLN A 569 -36.87 -73.44 -15.66
CA GLN A 569 -37.98 -73.18 -16.58
C GLN A 569 -37.69 -73.72 -17.98
N LYS A 570 -36.46 -73.57 -18.49
CA LYS A 570 -36.03 -74.16 -19.77
C LYS A 570 -36.16 -75.68 -19.75
N LYS A 571 -35.71 -76.35 -18.67
CA LYS A 571 -35.88 -77.81 -18.49
C LYS A 571 -37.36 -78.22 -18.47
N ARG A 572 -38.21 -77.51 -17.69
CA ARG A 572 -39.66 -77.76 -17.65
C ARG A 572 -40.29 -77.62 -19.03
N LYS A 573 -39.93 -76.57 -19.77
CA LYS A 573 -40.38 -76.34 -21.15
C LYS A 573 -40.03 -77.52 -22.06
N THR A 574 -38.76 -77.95 -22.08
CA THR A 574 -38.34 -79.10 -22.91
C THR A 574 -39.02 -80.42 -22.52
N MET A 575 -39.29 -80.64 -21.23
CA MET A 575 -40.02 -81.82 -20.78
C MET A 575 -41.49 -81.80 -21.23
N ASN A 576 -42.14 -80.63 -21.19
CA ASN A 576 -43.50 -80.48 -21.69
C ASN A 576 -43.55 -80.60 -23.21
N GLU A 577 -42.64 -79.98 -23.95
CA GLU A 577 -42.51 -80.13 -25.41
C GLU A 577 -42.32 -81.62 -25.80
N ASN A 578 -41.49 -82.36 -25.06
CA ASN A 578 -41.31 -83.81 -25.28
C ASN A 578 -42.58 -84.62 -24.96
N LYS A 579 -43.33 -84.26 -23.91
CA LYS A 579 -44.61 -84.89 -23.59
C LYS A 579 -45.65 -84.60 -24.66
N GLU A 580 -45.76 -83.35 -25.09
CA GLU A 580 -46.64 -82.93 -26.18
C GLU A 580 -46.30 -83.67 -27.47
N LYS A 581 -45.01 -83.78 -27.82
CA LYS A 581 -44.58 -84.56 -28.99
C LYS A 581 -44.96 -86.03 -28.89
N ARG A 582 -44.76 -86.69 -27.74
CA ARG A 582 -45.21 -88.08 -27.54
C ARG A 582 -46.72 -88.25 -27.64
N LEU A 583 -47.48 -87.28 -27.13
CA LEU A 583 -48.94 -87.29 -27.26
C LEU A 583 -49.37 -87.09 -28.71
N TYR A 584 -48.69 -86.20 -29.44
CA TYR A 584 -48.92 -85.97 -30.86
C TYR A 584 -48.61 -87.22 -31.69
N ASP A 585 -47.47 -87.88 -31.46
CA ASP A 585 -47.10 -89.14 -32.11
C ASP A 585 -48.13 -90.25 -31.80
N LYS A 586 -48.64 -90.29 -30.56
CA LYS A 586 -49.70 -91.24 -30.16
C LYS A 586 -51.03 -90.95 -30.85
N ILE A 587 -51.40 -89.67 -31.01
CA ILE A 587 -52.59 -89.27 -31.77
C ILE A 587 -52.44 -89.71 -33.22
N GLN A 588 -51.31 -89.45 -33.86
CA GLN A 588 -51.05 -89.89 -35.24
C GLN A 588 -51.13 -91.41 -35.41
N LEU A 589 -50.58 -92.18 -34.46
CA LEU A 589 -50.71 -93.64 -34.46
C LEU A 589 -52.17 -94.11 -34.32
N LEU A 590 -52.95 -93.45 -33.47
CA LEU A 590 -54.38 -93.76 -33.32
C LEU A 590 -55.18 -93.37 -34.56
N GLU A 591 -54.88 -92.24 -35.19
CA GLU A 591 -55.48 -91.82 -36.47
C GLU A 591 -55.16 -92.81 -37.59
N ALA A 592 -53.90 -93.27 -37.69
CA ALA A 592 -53.51 -94.32 -38.64
C ALA A 592 -54.25 -95.64 -38.38
N LYS A 593 -54.42 -96.02 -37.11
CA LYS A 593 -55.17 -97.23 -36.72
C LYS A 593 -56.67 -97.11 -37.00
N ILE A 594 -57.24 -95.93 -36.83
CA ILE A 594 -58.63 -95.64 -37.24
C ILE A 594 -58.74 -95.81 -38.76
N ALA A 595 -57.82 -95.24 -39.54
CA ALA A 595 -57.81 -95.38 -40.99
C ALA A 595 -57.65 -96.85 -41.44
N GLU A 596 -56.81 -97.66 -40.77
CA GLU A 596 -56.72 -99.11 -41.01
C GLU A 596 -58.05 -99.82 -40.72
N LEU A 597 -58.69 -99.54 -39.57
CA LEU A 597 -59.99 -100.12 -39.22
C LEU A 597 -61.11 -99.69 -40.18
N GLU A 598 -61.06 -98.47 -40.71
CA GLU A 598 -61.96 -97.99 -41.77
C GLU A 598 -61.72 -98.73 -43.11
N LEU A 599 -60.47 -99.06 -43.43
CA LEU A 599 -60.13 -99.91 -44.58
C LEU A 599 -60.59 -101.36 -44.37
N GLU A 600 -60.45 -101.92 -43.17
CA GLU A 600 -60.93 -103.26 -42.82
C GLU A 600 -62.47 -103.34 -42.84
N THR A 601 -63.17 -102.35 -42.30
CA THR A 601 -64.65 -102.29 -42.36
C THR A 601 -65.18 -102.06 -43.77
N SER A 602 -64.51 -101.23 -44.57
CA SER A 602 -64.86 -101.05 -45.99
C SER A 602 -64.53 -102.29 -46.84
N ALA A 603 -63.53 -103.09 -46.47
CA ALA A 603 -63.25 -104.40 -47.08
C ALA A 603 -64.26 -105.48 -46.64
N ALA A 604 -64.70 -105.46 -45.37
CA ALA A 604 -65.73 -106.37 -44.84
C ALA A 604 -67.11 -106.11 -45.49
N ASN A 605 -67.45 -104.85 -45.77
CA ASN A 605 -68.69 -104.48 -46.45
C ASN A 605 -68.73 -104.80 -47.97
N LYS A 606 -67.62 -105.30 -48.56
CA LYS A 606 -67.52 -105.64 -49.99
C LYS A 606 -67.50 -107.15 -50.30
N LYS A 607 -67.83 -108.03 -49.34
CA LYS A 607 -68.01 -109.48 -49.55
C LYS A 607 -69.50 -109.86 -49.67
N PRO A 608 -70.05 -110.13 -50.86
CA PRO A 608 -71.46 -110.51 -51.06
C PRO A 608 -71.68 -112.02 -50.88
N ALA A 609 -71.18 -112.61 -49.78
CA ALA A 609 -71.35 -114.05 -49.50
C ALA A 609 -72.45 -114.36 -48.47
N TYR A 610 -72.94 -113.35 -47.75
CA TYR A 610 -73.92 -113.53 -46.66
C TYR A 610 -75.40 -113.50 -47.13
N SER A 611 -75.64 -113.18 -48.41
CA SER A 611 -77.00 -113.00 -48.95
C SER A 611 -77.63 -114.30 -49.48
N GLU A 612 -76.85 -115.24 -50.01
CA GLU A 612 -77.39 -116.50 -50.55
C GLU A 612 -77.69 -117.54 -49.45
N GLU A 613 -76.90 -117.59 -48.38
CA GLU A 613 -77.14 -118.50 -47.24
C GLU A 613 -78.39 -118.11 -46.45
N GLN A 614 -78.69 -116.81 -46.28
CA GLN A 614 -79.93 -116.37 -45.65
C GLN A 614 -81.18 -116.69 -46.49
N ALA A 615 -81.08 -116.63 -47.82
CA ALA A 615 -82.18 -117.00 -48.72
C ALA A 615 -82.44 -118.52 -48.72
N HIS A 616 -81.39 -119.34 -48.64
CA HIS A 616 -81.51 -120.80 -48.56
C HIS A 616 -82.04 -121.28 -47.20
N LEU A 617 -81.66 -120.62 -46.11
CA LEU A 617 -82.22 -120.84 -44.77
C LEU A 617 -83.68 -120.37 -44.67
N HIS A 618 -84.05 -119.25 -45.29
CA HIS A 618 -85.44 -118.79 -45.33
C HIS A 618 -86.38 -119.73 -46.09
N ARG A 619 -85.93 -120.35 -47.21
CA ARG A 619 -86.73 -121.36 -47.93
C ARG A 619 -86.92 -122.63 -47.10
N ARG A 620 -85.86 -123.07 -46.41
CA ARG A 620 -85.91 -124.27 -45.55
C ARG A 620 -86.78 -124.05 -44.30
N LEU A 621 -86.77 -122.83 -43.74
CA LEU A 621 -87.64 -122.43 -42.62
C LEU A 621 -89.12 -122.35 -43.02
N LYS A 622 -89.43 -121.83 -44.23
CA LYS A 622 -90.82 -121.78 -44.74
C LYS A 622 -91.38 -123.18 -45.05
N GLU A 623 -90.57 -124.10 -45.57
CA GLU A 623 -91.00 -125.50 -45.82
C GLU A 623 -91.24 -126.26 -44.49
N LEU A 624 -90.40 -126.03 -43.48
CA LEU A 624 -90.58 -126.56 -42.12
C LEU A 624 -91.79 -125.94 -41.41
N GLN A 625 -92.01 -124.63 -41.54
CA GLN A 625 -93.21 -123.97 -41.04
C GLN A 625 -94.48 -124.48 -41.74
N ARG A 626 -94.46 -124.76 -43.06
CA ARG A 626 -95.60 -125.33 -43.78
C ARG A 626 -95.95 -126.73 -43.29
N ARG A 627 -94.95 -127.62 -43.14
CA ARG A 627 -95.15 -128.98 -42.59
C ARG A 627 -95.58 -128.96 -41.12
N HIS A 628 -95.06 -128.02 -40.31
CA HIS A 628 -95.49 -127.82 -38.93
C HIS A 628 -96.90 -127.22 -38.83
N SER A 629 -97.31 -126.39 -39.80
CA SER A 629 -98.66 -125.86 -39.90
C SER A 629 -99.66 -126.92 -40.34
N GLU A 630 -99.29 -127.81 -41.26
CA GLU A 630 -100.08 -128.96 -41.72
C GLU A 630 -100.19 -130.04 -40.62
N PHE A 631 -99.14 -130.23 -39.81
CA PHE A 631 -99.15 -131.14 -38.65
C PHE A 631 -99.93 -130.58 -37.44
N ARG A 632 -99.85 -129.25 -37.20
CA ARG A 632 -100.66 -128.59 -36.16
C ARG A 632 -102.15 -128.49 -36.51
N ARG A 633 -102.51 -128.46 -37.80
CA ARG A 633 -103.93 -128.44 -38.24
C ARG A 633 -104.66 -129.78 -38.05
N LEU A 634 -103.93 -130.89 -37.96
CA LEU A 634 -104.49 -132.23 -37.77
C LEU A 634 -104.61 -132.66 -36.30
N LEU A 635 -103.89 -132.02 -35.38
CA LEU A 635 -103.83 -132.49 -33.99
C LEU A 635 -104.58 -131.65 -32.98
N LEU A 636 -104.64 -130.32 -33.07
CA LEU A 636 -105.30 -129.53 -32.01
C LEU A 636 -105.88 -128.23 -32.57
N GLY A 637 -107.20 -128.27 -32.81
CA GLY A 637 -108.00 -127.08 -32.97
C GLY A 637 -108.13 -126.32 -31.65
N THR A 638 -108.07 -124.99 -31.79
CA THR A 638 -108.85 -124.04 -30.98
C THR A 638 -108.28 -123.63 -29.61
N GLN A 639 -107.78 -122.38 -29.61
CA GLN A 639 -108.01 -121.31 -28.60
C GLN A 639 -106.97 -120.99 -27.49
N LEU A 640 -106.68 -119.67 -27.45
CA LEU A 640 -106.37 -118.75 -26.32
C LEU A 640 -104.90 -118.62 -25.83
N GLY A 641 -104.36 -117.38 -25.92
CA GLY A 641 -103.26 -116.85 -25.08
C GLY A 641 -103.79 -116.30 -23.75
N PRO A 642 -103.15 -115.33 -23.04
CA PRO A 642 -101.79 -114.75 -23.13
C PRO A 642 -101.05 -114.58 -21.75
N ASN A 643 -99.78 -114.13 -21.81
CA ASN A 643 -99.00 -113.25 -20.90
C ASN A 643 -99.00 -113.37 -19.35
N LEU A 644 -97.76 -113.30 -18.79
CA LEU A 644 -97.22 -112.40 -17.71
C LEU A 644 -96.06 -113.15 -17.00
N ALA A 645 -94.79 -112.70 -17.06
CA ALA A 645 -94.10 -111.62 -16.34
C ALA A 645 -93.53 -112.01 -14.94
N PHE A 646 -92.31 -111.51 -14.67
CA PHE A 646 -91.59 -111.32 -13.38
C PHE A 646 -90.64 -112.40 -12.79
N THR A 647 -89.34 -112.09 -12.91
CA THR A 647 -88.27 -111.94 -11.89
C THR A 647 -87.72 -113.06 -10.98
N PHE A 648 -86.40 -112.86 -10.74
CA PHE A 648 -85.53 -113.12 -9.59
C PHE A 648 -84.65 -114.40 -9.55
N ALA A 649 -83.37 -114.13 -9.28
CA ALA A 649 -82.19 -115.00 -9.15
C ALA A 649 -82.25 -115.94 -7.92
N PRO A 650 -81.29 -116.88 -7.71
CA PRO A 650 -79.97 -116.59 -7.07
C PRO A 650 -78.79 -117.43 -7.66
N GLY A 651 -77.49 -117.10 -7.47
CA GLY A 651 -76.62 -117.47 -6.32
C GLY A 651 -76.15 -118.94 -6.40
N THR A 652 -74.92 -119.40 -6.13
CA THR A 652 -73.80 -118.86 -5.34
C THR A 652 -72.58 -119.83 -5.43
N ASP A 653 -71.37 -119.25 -5.32
CA ASP A 653 -70.14 -119.65 -4.60
C ASP A 653 -69.26 -120.88 -4.89
N GLY A 654 -67.93 -120.62 -4.79
CA GLY A 654 -66.82 -121.59 -4.76
C GLY A 654 -65.38 -121.01 -4.76
N THR A 655 -65.08 -120.06 -3.85
CA THR A 655 -63.86 -119.86 -3.01
C THR A 655 -62.38 -120.22 -3.44
N LEU A 656 -61.52 -119.15 -3.43
CA LEU A 656 -60.12 -118.97 -2.90
C LEU A 656 -58.86 -119.65 -3.51
N PRO A 657 -57.59 -119.14 -3.33
CA PRO A 657 -57.13 -118.04 -2.44
C PRO A 657 -56.19 -116.94 -3.02
N SER A 658 -56.09 -115.88 -2.20
CA SER A 658 -55.26 -114.67 -2.24
C SER A 658 -53.74 -114.89 -2.03
N LEU A 659 -52.91 -114.15 -2.79
CA LEU A 659 -51.47 -113.95 -2.53
C LEU A 659 -50.94 -112.55 -2.95
N HIS A 660 -51.78 -111.63 -3.44
CA HIS A 660 -51.30 -110.33 -3.99
C HIS A 660 -51.51 -109.13 -3.05
N ASP A 661 -52.41 -109.23 -2.06
CA ASP A 661 -52.73 -108.09 -1.20
C ASP A 661 -51.71 -107.84 -0.07
N GLU A 662 -51.00 -108.87 0.41
CA GLU A 662 -49.92 -108.69 1.40
C GLU A 662 -48.70 -107.96 0.82
N GLN A 663 -48.44 -108.12 -0.48
CA GLN A 663 -47.29 -107.50 -1.13
C GLN A 663 -47.53 -106.01 -1.37
N HIS A 664 -48.75 -105.61 -1.74
CA HIS A 664 -49.13 -104.20 -1.87
C HIS A 664 -49.24 -103.48 -0.52
N GLN A 665 -49.65 -104.15 0.56
CA GLN A 665 -49.63 -103.55 1.90
C GLN A 665 -48.21 -103.38 2.46
N ARG A 666 -47.26 -104.28 2.13
CA ARG A 666 -45.84 -104.12 2.46
C ARG A 666 -45.19 -102.98 1.67
N GLU A 667 -45.49 -102.84 0.39
CA GLU A 667 -45.00 -101.72 -0.43
C GLU A 667 -45.54 -100.37 0.06
N LEU A 668 -46.81 -100.30 0.49
CA LEU A 668 -47.41 -99.09 1.05
C LEU A 668 -46.85 -98.73 2.43
N THR A 669 -46.49 -99.70 3.27
CA THR A 669 -45.84 -99.42 4.57
C THR A 669 -44.39 -98.95 4.40
N VAL A 670 -43.65 -99.52 3.44
CA VAL A 670 -42.30 -99.05 3.09
C VAL A 670 -42.33 -97.64 2.48
N LEU A 671 -43.34 -97.32 1.66
CA LEU A 671 -43.55 -95.96 1.13
C LEU A 671 -43.90 -94.94 2.22
N ARG A 672 -44.70 -95.33 3.23
CA ARG A 672 -45.00 -94.47 4.38
C ARG A 672 -43.76 -94.22 5.24
N GLN A 673 -42.96 -95.24 5.54
CA GLN A 673 -41.70 -95.08 6.27
C GLN A 673 -40.70 -94.19 5.52
N ARG A 674 -40.58 -94.33 4.20
CA ARG A 674 -39.72 -93.44 3.39
C ARG A 674 -40.20 -91.99 3.35
N LEU A 675 -41.51 -91.76 3.41
CA LEU A 675 -42.07 -90.41 3.47
C LEU A 675 -41.86 -89.79 4.86
N GLU A 676 -42.02 -90.57 5.94
CA GLU A 676 -41.72 -90.12 7.31
C GLU A 676 -40.22 -89.83 7.50
N GLU A 677 -39.32 -90.65 6.93
CA GLU A 677 -37.87 -90.40 6.93
C GLU A 677 -37.50 -89.16 6.12
N LEU A 678 -38.18 -88.91 4.99
CA LEU A 678 -37.97 -87.72 4.16
C LEU A 678 -38.48 -86.45 4.86
N GLU A 679 -39.62 -86.52 5.54
CA GLU A 679 -40.18 -85.42 6.34
C GLU A 679 -39.28 -85.10 7.54
N SER A 680 -38.77 -86.13 8.23
CA SER A 680 -37.79 -85.99 9.32
C SER A 680 -36.48 -85.35 8.83
N SER A 681 -35.99 -85.76 7.66
CA SER A 681 -34.77 -85.21 7.05
C SER A 681 -34.97 -83.77 6.56
N GLN A 682 -36.17 -83.43 6.05
CA GLN A 682 -36.52 -82.06 5.68
C GLN A 682 -36.69 -81.14 6.89
N GLN A 683 -37.21 -81.65 8.02
CA GLN A 683 -37.27 -80.92 9.29
C GLN A 683 -35.87 -80.68 9.87
N GLN A 684 -34.97 -81.66 9.83
CA GLN A 684 -33.57 -81.48 10.24
C GLN A 684 -32.84 -80.46 9.34
N GLN A 685 -33.07 -80.48 8.02
CA GLN A 685 -32.51 -79.48 7.10
C GLN A 685 -33.08 -78.07 7.31
N LEU A 686 -34.32 -77.95 7.81
CA LEU A 686 -34.93 -76.67 8.19
C LEU A 686 -34.39 -76.16 9.54
N GLU A 687 -34.12 -77.05 10.50
CA GLU A 687 -33.44 -76.70 11.77
C GLU A 687 -31.97 -76.29 11.54
N GLU A 688 -31.27 -76.90 10.58
CA GLU A 688 -29.90 -76.53 10.18
C GLU A 688 -29.83 -75.21 9.38
N LEU A 689 -30.95 -74.72 8.82
CA LEU A 689 -31.05 -73.45 8.09
C LEU A 689 -31.70 -72.32 8.92
N GLY A 690 -32.02 -72.57 10.20
CA GLY A 690 -32.41 -71.54 11.16
C GLY A 690 -31.20 -70.80 11.73
N PRO A 691 -31.27 -69.48 11.99
CA PRO A 691 -30.11 -68.71 12.44
C PRO A 691 -29.61 -69.18 13.81
N SER A 692 -28.31 -69.51 13.87
CA SER A 692 -27.57 -69.77 15.10
C SER A 692 -27.59 -68.52 15.99
N LEU A 693 -28.40 -68.55 17.05
CA LEU A 693 -28.27 -67.65 18.19
C LEU A 693 -26.98 -68.04 18.93
N GLU A 694 -25.86 -67.49 18.48
CA GLU A 694 -24.61 -67.50 19.24
C GLU A 694 -24.81 -66.73 20.54
N ARG A 695 -24.68 -67.49 21.64
CA ARG A 695 -24.40 -67.00 22.98
C ARG A 695 -22.89 -66.82 23.09
N ASP A 696 -22.43 -65.58 23.11
CA ASP A 696 -21.16 -65.15 23.72
C ASP A 696 -21.50 -63.85 24.47
N VAL A 697 -21.67 -63.84 25.79
CA VAL A 697 -20.63 -63.85 26.84
C VAL A 697 -19.57 -62.77 26.63
N GLU A 698 -19.94 -61.52 26.91
CA GLU A 698 -18.97 -60.50 27.34
C GLU A 698 -19.12 -60.21 28.83
N ARG A 699 -18.00 -60.36 29.54
CA ARG A 699 -17.80 -59.94 30.94
C ARG A 699 -17.71 -58.41 31.00
N PRO A 700 -18.30 -57.75 32.01
CA PRO A 700 -17.95 -56.37 32.33
C PRO A 700 -16.82 -56.34 33.40
N GLN A 701 -15.66 -55.77 33.05
CA GLN A 701 -14.86 -55.00 34.00
C GLN A 701 -15.45 -53.57 33.97
N GLY A 702 -15.87 -52.91 35.05
CA GLY A 702 -15.45 -53.01 36.44
C GLY A 702 -14.40 -51.95 36.73
N GLY A 703 -14.77 -50.66 36.68
CA GLY A 703 -13.83 -49.54 36.89
C GLY A 703 -14.49 -48.18 37.11
N ALA A 704 -14.92 -47.95 38.35
CA ALA A 704 -14.95 -46.68 39.10
C ALA A 704 -15.82 -45.47 38.63
N SER A 705 -16.72 -45.09 39.54
CA SER A 705 -17.50 -43.85 39.65
C SER A 705 -16.65 -42.65 40.19
N PRO A 706 -17.25 -41.50 40.60
CA PRO A 706 -17.34 -40.20 39.92
C PRO A 706 -16.49 -39.10 40.68
N PRO A 707 -16.63 -37.76 40.51
CA PRO A 707 -17.82 -37.00 40.96
C PRO A 707 -18.18 -35.70 40.17
N ASP A 708 -19.46 -35.38 40.29
CA ASP A 708 -20.10 -34.07 40.55
C ASP A 708 -19.63 -32.73 39.95
N SER A 709 -20.69 -31.96 39.69
CA SER A 709 -20.86 -30.52 39.96
C SER A 709 -20.34 -29.51 38.94
N LEU A 710 -21.31 -29.02 38.14
CA LEU A 710 -21.47 -27.60 37.85
C LEU A 710 -21.27 -26.76 39.14
N PRO A 711 -20.76 -25.53 39.02
CA PRO A 711 -21.71 -24.43 39.00
C PRO A 711 -21.40 -23.31 38.02
N GLN A 712 -22.49 -22.68 37.60
CA GLN A 712 -22.66 -21.27 37.22
C GLN A 712 -21.45 -20.35 37.50
N LEU A 713 -20.91 -19.76 36.43
CA LEU A 713 -20.97 -18.32 36.13
C LEU A 713 -20.66 -18.10 34.64
#